data_AF-A0A840FWU9-F1
#
_entry.id   AF-A0A840FWU9-F1
#
_cell.length_a   1.000
_cell.length_b   1.000
_cell.length_c   1.000
_cell.angle_alpha   90.00
_cell.angle_beta   90.00
_cell.angle_gamma   90.00
#
_symmetry.space_group_name_H-M   'P 1'
#
loop_
_entity.id
_entity.type
_entity.pdbx_description
1 polymer ?
#
loop_
_entity_poly.entity_id
_entity_poly.type
_entity_poly.pdbx_seq_one_letter_code
_entity_poly.pdbx_strand_id
1 'polypeptide(L)'
;MNAPLNATAIRRPGYQLSDNIWAESGSVFLTGTQALIRVLVMQGRRDAQRGLHTQGFISGYRGSPLGMVDQAIWKAGERFKQTGIRFVPAVNEELAATQVLGTQRVESDPERTVDGVFAMWYGKGPGVDRAGDALKHGNAYGSSPHGGVLVVAGDDHGCVSSSMPHQSDHAFMAWRMPILQPSSVAEYLEFGLYGYELSRYSGAWVGMAALSEVVESAGTVDLDAINARVSAWEDADAVSAATGHHAPPDGLHYRWPDLPSLRIESRLEDKLAAVAAFTRRNSIDRHVIVSEHAKVGIVTCGKAHHDLMEVLRRLELSPEQLARAGVRLYKVGLSFPVEQTRIKAFAQGLEEILIVEEKGAVVETQLRDIFYNAPPDARPVLVGKHDREGQPLVSALGELRPSRLIELVAHWLAVHFPDNHDLGDHLQHVRDFTPPELLANASDAVKRLPYFCAGCPHNTSTKVPEGSTARAGIGCHFMANWMDRSTAGLIQMGGEGVDWISHAMFTKTPHVFQNLGDGTYYHSGYLAIRQAVAAKATLTYKILFNDAVAMTGGQPVDGVISVDAIARQVESEGVSKVVVVSDAIGKYDAIKDRFPSGTEFHDRAALDEVQRRLREMAGVTVLIYEQTCAAEKRRRRKKGELADPPKRLFINEAVCEGCGDCTVQSNCVAVLPHETPMGRKRKIDQTSCNKDYSCAKGFCPSFVGVTGGKLRRKSGALASGRDAFLHRVAALPYPAEHAWTAPYDLLVTGVGGTGVVTVGAVIAMAAHLEGKAASVLDFMGFAQKGGSVLSFVRLADSRERLHQVRIDTQQADAILACDVVVGASADALQTVRHGRTRVLANVHEIPVAESLRNPDADLHVDLLLEKMRFVAGDEQVETFDAQSLAEEFLGDTLAANIVAAGYAWQRGLVPLSLEALMHAIELNGVAVAANQSAFSLGRLAAGNPDALDALRAAPADAQASSLDERPLDVLIAEARRHLTGYQDAAWADRFEARIRSLREREATLQGGDASLPFTRNAARSLLKLMSYKDEYEVARLYTDGAFLQKLNEQFEGELKLEFHMAPPVLSRGAHGKAPAKIRIGSWMLPAMRWLAHGKRLRGTAFDIFGRTAERRMERELISHFDGLLEAMAGELSAGNQATAARIAALPLSIRGFGHVKLANFEAAKMQESELLHRFAPARYPKPERAPSAGQIRGIAIVAGAR
;
A
#
# COMPACT_ATOMS: atom_id res chain seq x y z
N MET A 1 -17.75 48.27 -6.03
CA MET A 1 -16.99 49.06 -5.05
C MET A 1 -15.71 48.31 -4.75
N ASN A 2 -14.60 48.87 -5.24
CA ASN A 2 -13.17 48.58 -5.00
C ASN A 2 -12.79 47.21 -4.41
N ALA A 3 -12.52 46.24 -5.31
CA ALA A 3 -11.67 45.10 -4.99
C ALA A 3 -10.23 45.60 -4.74
N PRO A 4 -9.55 45.19 -3.66
CA PRO A 4 -8.16 45.56 -3.46
C PRO A 4 -7.27 44.84 -4.47
N LEU A 5 -6.37 45.62 -5.07
CA LEU A 5 -5.27 45.18 -5.92
C LEU A 5 -4.38 44.16 -5.18
N ASN A 6 -4.28 42.95 -5.73
CA ASN A 6 -3.24 41.92 -5.61
C ASN A 6 -2.17 42.12 -4.51
N ALA A 7 -2.49 41.77 -3.27
CA ALA A 7 -1.50 41.18 -2.38
C ALA A 7 -1.56 39.66 -2.61
N THR A 8 -0.50 39.06 -3.13
CA THR A 8 -0.45 37.61 -3.41
C THR A 8 -0.74 36.83 -2.13
N ALA A 9 -1.62 35.83 -2.17
CA ALA A 9 -1.93 35.00 -0.99
C ALA A 9 -0.71 34.18 -0.53
N ILE A 10 0.23 33.95 -1.44
CA ILE A 10 1.52 33.29 -1.19
C ILE A 10 2.41 34.17 -0.31
N ARG A 11 2.73 33.68 0.90
CA ARG A 11 3.66 34.33 1.85
C ARG A 11 5.12 33.90 1.65
N ARG A 12 5.35 32.78 0.96
CA ARG A 12 6.69 32.21 0.71
C ARG A 12 6.98 32.02 -0.80
N PRO A 13 6.94 33.08 -1.63
CA PRO A 13 7.04 32.95 -3.09
C PRO A 13 8.43 32.51 -3.59
N GLY A 14 9.48 32.66 -2.77
CA GLY A 14 10.84 32.22 -3.11
C GLY A 14 11.21 30.81 -2.66
N TYR A 15 10.28 30.08 -2.03
CA TYR A 15 10.56 28.76 -1.46
C TYR A 15 10.85 27.72 -2.55
N GLN A 16 11.91 26.94 -2.36
CA GLN A 16 12.26 25.82 -3.22
C GLN A 16 12.16 24.51 -2.44
N LEU A 17 11.81 23.40 -3.12
CA LEU A 17 11.72 22.10 -2.46
C LEU A 17 13.02 21.67 -1.77
N SER A 18 14.18 22.16 -2.24
CA SER A 18 15.49 21.88 -1.64
C SER A 18 15.72 22.58 -0.30
N ASP A 19 14.95 23.63 0.01
CA ASP A 19 15.09 24.39 1.25
C ASP A 19 14.79 23.53 2.49
N ASN A 20 13.99 22.48 2.31
CA ASN A 20 13.72 21.46 3.33
C ASN A 20 15.00 20.92 4.00
N ILE A 21 16.09 20.74 3.27
CA ILE A 21 17.39 20.25 3.77
C ILE A 21 18.36 21.42 3.96
N TRP A 22 18.33 22.40 3.05
CA TRP A 22 19.45 23.33 2.89
C TRP A 22 19.27 24.71 3.51
N ALA A 23 18.03 25.20 3.67
CA ALA A 23 17.79 26.50 4.29
C ALA A 23 18.40 26.54 5.69
N GLU A 24 18.93 27.69 6.10
CA GLU A 24 19.61 27.85 7.40
C GLU A 24 18.68 28.40 8.48
N SER A 25 17.68 29.17 8.07
CA SER A 25 16.72 29.89 8.91
C SER A 25 15.31 29.84 8.30
N GLY A 26 14.33 30.34 9.05
CA GLY A 26 12.93 30.46 8.62
C GLY A 26 12.13 29.16 8.70
N SER A 27 10.92 29.19 8.14
CA SER A 27 10.03 28.02 8.10
C SER A 27 10.29 27.16 6.87
N VAL A 28 10.40 25.85 7.06
CA VAL A 28 10.55 24.85 5.99
C VAL A 28 9.46 23.79 6.08
N PHE A 29 9.18 23.10 4.97
CA PHE A 29 8.32 21.92 4.94
C PHE A 29 9.15 20.68 4.62
N LEU A 30 9.23 19.73 5.56
CA LEU A 30 10.05 18.53 5.43
C LEU A 30 9.40 17.29 6.03
N THR A 31 9.80 16.12 5.53
CA THR A 31 9.39 14.81 6.06
C THR A 31 10.25 14.40 7.25
N GLY A 32 9.78 13.46 8.08
CA GLY A 32 10.60 12.86 9.14
C GLY A 32 11.89 12.25 8.62
N THR A 33 11.85 11.56 7.47
CA THR A 33 13.05 11.05 6.78
C THR A 33 14.03 12.17 6.41
N GLN A 34 13.53 13.30 5.89
CA GLN A 34 14.37 14.45 5.53
C GLN A 34 14.95 15.13 6.77
N ALA A 35 14.22 15.14 7.88
CA ALA A 35 14.71 15.68 9.15
C ALA A 35 15.94 14.91 9.66
N LEU A 36 15.97 13.58 9.56
CA LEU A 36 17.12 12.76 9.97
C LEU A 36 18.41 13.14 9.22
N ILE A 37 18.35 13.28 7.89
CA ILE A 37 19.53 13.68 7.12
C ILE A 37 19.90 15.15 7.34
N ARG A 38 18.91 16.00 7.62
CA ARG A 38 19.11 17.42 7.92
C ARG A 38 19.82 17.63 9.25
N VAL A 39 19.54 16.82 10.27
CA VAL A 39 20.25 16.85 11.56
C VAL A 39 21.76 16.79 11.37
N LEU A 40 22.25 15.90 10.50
CA LEU A 40 23.69 15.78 10.20
C LEU A 40 24.26 17.05 9.55
N VAL A 41 23.52 17.66 8.63
CA VAL A 41 23.91 18.92 7.98
C VAL A 41 23.95 20.06 9.00
N MET A 42 22.96 20.13 9.89
CA MET A 42 22.92 21.12 10.97
C MET A 42 24.07 20.91 11.96
N GLN A 43 24.38 19.67 12.32
CA GLN A 43 25.50 19.35 13.21
C GLN A 43 26.83 19.81 12.62
N GLY A 44 27.13 19.43 11.37
CA GLY A 44 28.38 19.83 10.72
C GLY A 44 28.54 21.36 10.59
N ARG A 45 27.44 22.08 10.34
CA ARG A 45 27.44 23.55 10.35
C ARG A 45 27.76 24.14 11.72
N ARG A 46 27.17 23.56 12.79
CA ARG A 46 27.43 24.00 14.17
C ARG A 46 28.88 23.75 14.59
N ASP A 47 29.44 22.63 14.19
CA ASP A 47 30.84 22.31 14.46
C ASP A 47 31.78 23.28 13.75
N ALA A 48 31.51 23.59 12.48
CA ALA A 48 32.27 24.60 11.74
C ALA A 48 32.17 25.99 12.39
N GLN A 49 30.99 26.38 12.91
CA GLN A 49 30.80 27.63 13.65
C GLN A 49 31.58 27.69 14.97
N ARG A 50 31.82 26.53 15.59
CA ARG A 50 32.66 26.38 16.79
C ARG A 50 34.16 26.24 16.47
N GLY A 51 34.53 26.26 15.20
CA GLY A 51 35.92 26.08 14.75
C GLY A 51 36.42 24.64 14.81
N LEU A 52 35.53 23.65 14.93
CA LEU A 52 35.88 22.23 14.93
C LEU A 52 35.96 21.68 13.51
N HIS A 53 37.04 20.96 13.18
CA HIS A 53 37.22 20.28 11.91
C HIS A 53 36.71 18.83 12.01
N THR A 54 35.40 18.67 12.23
CA THR A 54 34.72 17.37 12.28
C THR A 54 34.13 16.96 10.93
N GLN A 55 33.91 15.66 10.74
CA GLN A 55 33.15 15.12 9.61
C GLN A 55 31.93 14.34 10.08
N GLY A 56 30.96 14.12 9.19
CA GLY A 56 29.78 13.32 9.49
C GLY A 56 29.85 11.91 8.91
N PHE A 57 29.27 10.94 9.59
CA PHE A 57 29.11 9.58 9.08
C PHE A 57 27.68 9.07 9.30
N ILE A 58 27.14 8.35 8.32
CA ILE A 58 25.85 7.69 8.46
C ILE A 58 25.91 6.29 7.85
N SER A 59 25.41 5.31 8.58
CA SER A 59 25.28 3.93 8.14
C SER A 59 24.07 3.27 8.79
N GLY A 60 23.47 2.32 8.10
CA GLY A 60 22.27 1.63 8.56
C GLY A 60 21.82 0.61 7.52
N TYR A 61 20.70 -0.05 7.83
CA TYR A 61 20.01 -0.90 6.87
C TYR A 61 18.55 -0.48 6.72
N ARG A 62 18.10 -0.51 5.48
CA ARG A 62 16.78 -0.05 5.08
C ARG A 62 15.66 -0.97 5.61
N GLY A 63 14.69 -0.37 6.29
CA GLY A 63 13.48 -1.06 6.73
C GLY A 63 12.40 -0.04 7.11
N SER A 64 11.14 -0.30 6.76
CA SER A 64 10.03 0.59 7.14
C SER A 64 9.97 0.75 8.66
N PRO A 65 9.78 1.97 9.21
CA PRO A 65 9.49 3.23 8.50
C PRO A 65 10.71 3.99 7.95
N LEU A 66 11.94 3.59 8.30
CA LEU A 66 13.19 4.25 7.88
C LEU A 66 13.69 3.86 6.48
N GLY A 67 12.88 3.16 5.68
CA GLY A 67 13.28 2.60 4.39
C GLY A 67 13.68 3.64 3.34
N MET A 68 13.31 4.91 3.53
CA MET A 68 13.55 6.00 2.58
C MET A 68 14.79 6.85 2.88
N VAL A 69 15.50 6.61 3.98
CA VAL A 69 16.68 7.38 4.41
C VAL A 69 17.76 7.39 3.32
N ASP A 70 18.16 6.20 2.84
CA ASP A 70 19.17 6.04 1.78
C ASP A 70 18.79 6.82 0.52
N GLN A 71 17.51 6.75 0.13
CA GLN A 71 17.01 7.44 -1.07
C GLN A 71 17.06 8.95 -0.90
N ALA A 72 16.76 9.47 0.30
CA ALA A 72 16.85 10.89 0.57
C ALA A 72 18.30 11.38 0.46
N ILE A 73 19.27 10.61 0.94
CA ILE A 73 20.71 10.89 0.81
C ILE A 73 21.14 10.86 -0.66
N TRP A 74 20.80 9.80 -1.40
CA TRP A 74 21.15 9.69 -2.82
C TRP A 74 20.52 10.79 -3.67
N LYS A 75 19.28 11.21 -3.35
CA LYS A 75 18.60 12.33 -4.01
C LYS A 75 19.27 13.67 -3.70
N ALA A 76 19.78 13.86 -2.48
CA ALA A 76 20.56 15.04 -2.12
C ALA A 76 21.91 15.12 -2.87
N GLY A 77 22.43 13.97 -3.30
CA GLY A 77 23.49 13.86 -4.30
C GLY A 77 24.82 14.48 -3.84
N GLU A 78 25.50 15.16 -4.77
CA GLU A 78 26.85 15.68 -4.52
C GLU A 78 26.88 16.79 -3.46
N ARG A 79 25.83 17.60 -3.37
CA ARG A 79 25.72 18.66 -2.36
C ARG A 79 25.80 18.11 -0.93
N PHE A 80 25.27 16.90 -0.69
CA PHE A 80 25.38 16.21 0.60
C PHE A 80 26.79 15.69 0.88
N LYS A 81 27.53 15.24 -0.14
CA LYS A 81 28.93 14.83 0.06
C LYS A 81 29.86 16.01 0.34
N GLN A 82 29.54 17.18 -0.24
CA GLN A 82 30.30 18.43 -0.07
C GLN A 82 30.18 19.00 1.35
N THR A 83 29.16 18.64 2.13
CA THR A 83 29.08 19.04 3.54
C THR A 83 30.00 18.23 4.45
N GLY A 84 30.83 17.34 3.90
CA GLY A 84 31.71 16.50 4.72
C GLY A 84 31.06 15.26 5.32
N ILE A 85 29.80 14.99 4.98
CA ILE A 85 29.09 13.80 5.47
C ILE A 85 29.37 12.63 4.53
N ARG A 86 29.74 11.49 5.10
CA ARG A 86 29.98 10.22 4.40
C ARG A 86 28.85 9.25 4.70
N PHE A 87 28.19 8.77 3.65
CA PHE A 87 27.18 7.74 3.76
C PHE A 87 27.74 6.42 3.23
N VAL A 88 27.70 5.38 4.06
CA VAL A 88 28.03 4.02 3.65
C VAL A 88 26.85 3.11 4.01
N PRO A 89 26.02 2.69 3.05
CA PRO A 89 24.96 1.73 3.33
C PRO A 89 25.59 0.40 3.76
N ALA A 90 25.05 -0.22 4.81
CA ALA A 90 25.55 -1.50 5.29
C ALA A 90 24.79 -2.66 4.67
N VAL A 91 25.38 -3.85 4.71
CA VAL A 91 24.72 -5.08 4.27
C VAL A 91 23.62 -5.51 5.24
N ASN A 92 23.79 -5.21 6.53
CA ASN A 92 22.80 -5.41 7.60
C ASN A 92 23.04 -4.40 8.74
N GLU A 93 22.12 -4.38 9.70
CA GLU A 93 22.08 -3.44 10.82
C GLU A 93 23.29 -3.58 11.77
N GLU A 94 23.77 -4.80 11.99
CA GLU A 94 24.90 -5.12 12.88
C GLU A 94 26.22 -4.57 12.33
N LEU A 95 26.46 -4.75 11.02
CA LEU A 95 27.65 -4.23 10.35
C LEU A 95 27.61 -2.71 10.22
N ALA A 96 26.41 -2.10 10.13
CA ALA A 96 26.29 -0.64 10.25
C ALA A 96 26.75 -0.14 11.63
N ALA A 97 26.31 -0.79 12.71
CA ALA A 97 26.70 -0.41 14.08
C ALA A 97 28.22 -0.56 14.28
N THR A 98 28.80 -1.62 13.73
CA THR A 98 30.25 -1.84 13.75
C THR A 98 31.02 -0.76 12.99
N GLN A 99 30.52 -0.31 11.84
CA GLN A 99 31.13 0.81 11.10
C GLN A 99 31.06 2.12 11.90
N VAL A 100 29.92 2.40 12.55
CA VAL A 100 29.78 3.56 13.43
C VAL A 100 30.78 3.51 14.57
N LEU A 101 30.98 2.36 15.22
CA LEU A 101 32.04 2.19 16.22
C LEU A 101 33.43 2.50 15.66
N GLY A 102 33.72 2.10 14.42
CA GLY A 102 34.97 2.44 13.72
C GLY A 102 35.23 3.94 13.65
N THR A 103 34.20 4.75 13.39
CA THR A 103 34.33 6.21 13.31
C THR A 103 34.70 6.86 14.64
N GLN A 104 34.27 6.27 15.77
CA GLN A 104 34.55 6.81 17.10
C GLN A 104 36.00 6.59 17.54
N ARG A 105 36.75 5.75 16.80
CA ARG A 105 38.18 5.51 17.02
C ARG A 105 39.07 6.61 16.43
N VAL A 106 38.56 7.36 15.46
CA VAL A 106 39.35 8.30 14.64
C VAL A 106 40.07 9.34 15.49
N GLU A 107 39.41 9.90 16.51
CA GLU A 107 40.03 10.93 17.35
C GLU A 107 41.26 10.41 18.12
N SER A 108 41.29 9.12 18.45
CA SER A 108 42.44 8.48 19.12
C SER A 108 43.57 8.08 18.16
N ASP A 109 43.36 8.18 16.85
CA ASP A 109 44.36 7.84 15.83
C ASP A 109 45.40 8.99 15.69
N PRO A 110 46.70 8.73 15.86
CA PRO A 110 47.75 9.73 15.62
C PRO A 110 47.78 10.28 14.20
N GLU A 111 47.30 9.52 13.21
CA GLU A 111 47.22 9.91 11.79
C GLU A 111 45.83 10.44 11.39
N ARG A 112 45.00 10.81 12.38
CA ARG A 112 43.67 11.39 12.11
C ARG A 112 43.76 12.63 11.23
N THR A 113 42.79 12.75 10.33
CA THR A 113 42.67 13.89 9.40
C THR A 113 41.64 14.93 9.85
N VAL A 114 40.91 14.64 10.92
CA VAL A 114 39.77 15.39 11.44
C VAL A 114 39.76 15.29 12.96
N ASP A 115 39.14 16.26 13.63
CA ASP A 115 39.10 16.30 15.11
C ASP A 115 38.22 15.20 15.69
N GLY A 116 37.16 14.82 14.96
CA GLY A 116 36.22 13.76 15.34
C GLY A 116 35.22 13.49 14.22
N VAL A 117 34.47 12.40 14.36
CA VAL A 117 33.43 12.01 13.40
C VAL A 117 32.11 11.83 14.12
N PHE A 118 31.15 12.73 13.88
CA PHE A 118 29.79 12.56 14.41
C PHE A 118 29.05 11.54 13.56
N ALA A 119 28.40 10.56 14.19
CA ALA A 119 27.85 9.42 13.49
C ALA A 119 26.37 9.17 13.77
N MET A 120 25.64 8.75 12.74
CA MET A 120 24.26 8.27 12.86
C MET A 120 24.18 6.80 12.44
N TRP A 121 23.67 5.96 13.34
CA TRP A 121 23.18 4.63 13.01
C TRP A 121 21.66 4.68 12.80
N TYR A 122 21.12 3.94 11.84
CA TYR A 122 19.67 3.76 11.69
C TYR A 122 19.29 2.32 11.36
N GLY A 123 18.18 1.87 11.94
CA GLY A 123 17.59 0.55 11.67
C GLY A 123 16.15 0.49 12.17
N LYS A 124 15.31 -0.34 11.54
CA LYS A 124 13.95 -0.58 12.06
C LYS A 124 14.01 -1.39 13.36
N GLY A 125 12.90 -1.47 14.09
CA GLY A 125 12.77 -2.21 15.36
C GLY A 125 13.48 -3.57 15.39
N PRO A 126 13.09 -4.58 14.57
CA PRO A 126 13.78 -5.87 14.55
C PRO A 126 15.26 -5.82 14.15
N GLY A 127 15.68 -4.75 13.48
CA GLY A 127 17.08 -4.46 13.17
C GLY A 127 17.88 -4.03 14.40
N VAL A 128 17.23 -3.38 15.38
CA VAL A 128 17.79 -3.08 16.71
C VAL A 128 18.06 -4.39 17.46
N ASP A 129 17.09 -5.31 17.49
CA ASP A 129 17.26 -6.63 18.09
C ASP A 129 18.43 -7.39 17.45
N ARG A 130 18.51 -7.36 16.12
CA ARG A 130 19.57 -8.00 15.35
C ARG A 130 20.95 -7.40 15.63
N ALA A 131 21.05 -6.07 15.75
CA ALA A 131 22.31 -5.36 15.96
C ALA A 131 22.70 -5.21 17.43
N GLY A 132 21.95 -5.82 18.36
CA GLY A 132 22.06 -5.52 19.79
C GLY A 132 23.45 -5.73 20.38
N ASP A 133 24.18 -6.76 19.94
CA ASP A 133 25.56 -6.99 20.40
C ASP A 133 26.51 -5.85 19.95
N ALA A 134 26.48 -5.49 18.67
CA ALA A 134 27.31 -4.43 18.11
C ALA A 134 26.96 -3.05 18.70
N LEU A 135 25.68 -2.75 18.90
CA LEU A 135 25.22 -1.50 19.54
C LEU A 135 25.65 -1.42 21.01
N LYS A 136 25.53 -2.53 21.76
CA LYS A 136 25.97 -2.59 23.16
C LYS A 136 27.47 -2.41 23.28
N HIS A 137 28.27 -3.07 22.44
CA HIS A 137 29.72 -2.85 22.39
C HIS A 137 30.07 -1.41 22.02
N GLY A 138 29.35 -0.83 21.06
CA GLY A 138 29.46 0.57 20.68
C GLY A 138 29.30 1.52 21.88
N ASN A 139 28.19 1.38 22.60
CA ASN A 139 27.92 2.20 23.79
C ASN A 139 28.93 1.95 24.92
N ALA A 140 29.34 0.70 25.14
CA ALA A 140 30.28 0.33 26.19
C ALA A 140 31.65 1.00 26.01
N TYR A 141 32.23 0.89 24.80
CA TYR A 141 33.51 1.56 24.51
C TYR A 141 33.35 3.09 24.45
N GLY A 142 32.23 3.57 23.89
CA GLY A 142 31.84 4.98 23.93
C GLY A 142 32.04 5.74 22.62
N SER A 143 31.56 6.97 22.63
CA SER A 143 31.72 7.95 21.54
C SER A 143 33.05 8.70 21.64
N SER A 144 33.46 9.34 20.56
CA SER A 144 34.57 10.31 20.56
C SER A 144 34.10 11.66 21.15
N PRO A 145 34.97 12.39 21.88
CA PRO A 145 34.65 13.70 22.47
C PRO A 145 34.13 14.74 21.46
N HIS A 146 34.67 14.76 20.23
CA HIS A 146 34.25 15.69 19.18
C HIS A 146 33.35 15.02 18.12
N GLY A 147 33.17 13.71 18.18
CA GLY A 147 32.28 12.95 17.31
C GLY A 147 30.86 12.93 17.84
N GLY A 148 30.60 12.05 18.80
CA GLY A 148 29.24 11.75 19.27
C GLY A 148 28.49 10.78 18.35
N VAL A 149 27.55 10.01 18.91
CA VAL A 149 26.77 8.99 18.20
C VAL A 149 25.29 9.08 18.51
N LEU A 150 24.47 9.08 17.45
CA LEU A 150 23.02 8.99 17.51
C LEU A 150 22.56 7.64 16.91
N VAL A 151 21.77 6.89 17.66
CA VAL A 151 21.24 5.55 17.31
C VAL A 151 19.74 5.67 17.08
N VAL A 152 19.31 5.69 15.81
CA VAL A 152 17.91 5.93 15.43
C VAL A 152 17.16 4.61 15.22
N ALA A 153 16.20 4.32 16.10
CA ALA A 153 15.36 3.12 16.03
C ALA A 153 13.99 3.42 15.39
N GLY A 154 13.72 2.82 14.22
CA GLY A 154 12.45 2.94 13.50
C GLY A 154 11.39 2.01 14.05
N ASP A 155 10.56 2.49 14.98
CA ASP A 155 9.55 1.67 15.68
C ASP A 155 8.16 1.78 15.04
N ASP A 156 7.51 0.63 14.86
CA ASP A 156 6.17 0.47 14.28
C ASP A 156 5.21 -0.12 15.31
N HIS A 157 4.65 0.73 16.17
CA HIS A 157 3.74 0.33 17.24
C HIS A 157 2.42 -0.26 16.71
N GLY A 158 1.95 0.27 15.57
CA GLY A 158 0.70 -0.14 14.92
C GLY A 158 0.84 -1.38 14.04
N CYS A 159 2.07 -1.85 13.78
CA CYS A 159 2.35 -2.97 12.87
C CYS A 159 1.74 -2.76 11.47
N VAL A 160 1.82 -1.53 10.95
CA VAL A 160 1.26 -1.18 9.64
C VAL A 160 2.12 -1.71 8.49
N SER A 161 3.44 -1.70 8.70
CA SER A 161 4.44 -2.07 7.69
C SER A 161 5.45 -3.12 8.18
N SER A 162 5.38 -3.49 9.45
CA SER A 162 6.23 -4.49 10.10
C SER A 162 5.57 -5.88 10.20
N SER A 163 6.38 -6.90 10.52
CA SER A 163 5.91 -8.27 10.75
C SER A 163 5.24 -8.46 12.12
N MET A 164 5.52 -7.56 13.06
CA MET A 164 4.95 -7.52 14.40
C MET A 164 5.07 -6.08 14.97
N PRO A 165 4.24 -5.69 15.96
CA PRO A 165 4.45 -4.47 16.74
C PRO A 165 5.82 -4.50 17.42
N HIS A 166 6.52 -3.37 17.46
CA HIS A 166 7.87 -3.27 18.05
C HIS A 166 8.02 -2.06 18.98
N GLN A 167 8.93 -2.14 19.96
CA GLN A 167 9.37 -1.04 20.82
C GLN A 167 10.84 -1.25 21.19
N SER A 168 11.72 -0.31 20.87
CA SER A 168 13.17 -0.43 21.08
C SER A 168 13.67 0.07 22.44
N ASP A 169 12.87 0.85 23.18
CA ASP A 169 13.31 1.54 24.41
C ASP A 169 13.93 0.58 25.44
N HIS A 170 13.30 -0.57 25.68
CA HIS A 170 13.77 -1.56 26.64
C HIS A 170 15.13 -2.15 26.28
N ALA A 171 15.43 -2.30 24.98
CA ALA A 171 16.74 -2.76 24.53
C ALA A 171 17.82 -1.72 24.84
N PHE A 172 17.56 -0.44 24.56
CA PHE A 172 18.47 0.66 24.89
C PHE A 172 18.74 0.76 26.39
N MET A 173 17.71 0.62 27.24
CA MET A 173 17.87 0.59 28.70
C MET A 173 18.78 -0.55 29.16
N ALA A 174 18.63 -1.75 28.58
CA ALA A 174 19.46 -2.90 28.88
C ALA A 174 20.94 -2.69 28.49
N TRP A 175 21.22 -1.74 27.58
CA TRP A 175 22.57 -1.35 27.18
C TRP A 175 23.09 -0.11 27.90
N ARG A 176 22.34 0.44 28.87
CA ARG A 176 22.66 1.71 29.56
C ARG A 176 22.81 2.89 28.57
N MET A 177 22.02 2.89 27.50
CA MET A 177 22.04 3.91 26.47
C MET A 177 20.94 4.95 26.75
N PRO A 178 21.24 6.25 26.85
CA PRO A 178 20.22 7.30 27.00
C PRO A 178 19.23 7.30 25.83
N ILE A 179 17.96 7.62 26.09
CA ILE A 179 16.87 7.49 25.11
C ILE A 179 16.11 8.80 24.95
N LEU A 180 16.12 9.33 23.73
CA LEU A 180 15.37 10.50 23.32
C LEU A 180 14.04 10.09 22.70
N GLN A 181 12.95 10.72 23.14
CA GLN A 181 11.59 10.44 22.68
C GLN A 181 10.97 11.65 21.95
N PRO A 182 11.40 11.94 20.71
CA PRO A 182 10.78 13.00 19.92
C PRO A 182 9.31 12.68 19.62
N SER A 183 8.48 13.72 19.63
CA SER A 183 7.04 13.62 19.38
C SER A 183 6.60 14.20 18.02
N SER A 184 7.50 14.91 17.33
CA SER A 184 7.22 15.57 16.05
C SER A 184 8.46 15.68 15.16
N VAL A 185 8.26 15.97 13.87
CA VAL A 185 9.35 16.20 12.89
C VAL A 185 10.28 17.33 13.33
N ALA A 186 9.76 18.37 13.99
CA ALA A 186 10.59 19.45 14.53
C ALA A 186 11.53 18.97 15.66
N GLU A 187 11.04 18.05 16.49
CA GLU A 187 11.84 17.47 17.57
C GLU A 187 12.88 16.47 17.06
N TYR A 188 12.73 15.87 15.87
CA TYR A 188 13.86 15.14 15.26
C TYR A 188 15.08 16.04 15.06
N LEU A 189 14.88 17.30 14.68
CA LEU A 189 15.97 18.26 14.51
C LEU A 189 16.58 18.64 15.86
N GLU A 190 15.74 19.09 16.80
CA GLU A 190 16.18 19.54 18.12
C GLU A 190 16.80 18.41 18.95
N PHE A 191 16.12 17.27 19.06
CA PHE A 191 16.58 16.14 19.86
C PHE A 191 17.74 15.41 19.17
N GLY A 192 17.78 15.37 17.84
CA GLY A 192 18.93 14.83 17.12
C GLY A 192 20.22 15.61 17.41
N LEU A 193 20.16 16.95 17.40
CA LEU A 193 21.29 17.81 17.79
C LEU A 193 21.62 17.64 19.28
N TYR A 194 20.61 17.55 20.13
CA TYR A 194 20.78 17.29 21.55
C TYR A 194 21.52 15.97 21.81
N GLY A 195 21.19 14.92 21.04
CA GLY A 195 21.83 13.61 21.15
C GLY A 195 23.33 13.66 20.85
N TYR A 196 23.77 14.48 19.90
CA TYR A 196 25.21 14.68 19.66
C TYR A 196 25.90 15.37 20.83
N GLU A 197 25.35 16.47 21.35
CA GLU A 197 25.94 17.18 22.48
C GLU A 197 25.96 16.31 23.75
N LEU A 198 24.86 15.60 24.03
CA LEU A 198 24.78 14.65 25.14
C LEU A 198 25.80 13.51 24.99
N SER A 199 25.94 12.97 23.78
CA SER A 199 26.91 11.91 23.49
C SER A 199 28.36 12.39 23.68
N ARG A 200 28.66 13.62 23.25
CA ARG A 200 29.98 14.25 23.40
C ARG A 200 30.32 14.59 24.85
N TYR A 201 29.33 14.93 25.67
CA TYR A 201 29.55 15.16 27.10
C TYR A 201 29.73 13.85 27.88
N SER A 202 28.87 12.87 27.61
CA SER A 202 28.77 11.66 28.46
C SER A 202 29.63 10.49 27.99
N GLY A 203 30.12 10.49 26.75
CA GLY A 203 30.75 9.31 26.16
C GLY A 203 29.77 8.16 25.86
N ALA A 204 28.48 8.34 26.12
CA ALA A 204 27.44 7.38 25.78
C ALA A 204 27.02 7.54 24.31
N TRP A 205 26.61 6.46 23.68
CA TRP A 205 25.81 6.54 22.46
C TRP A 205 24.38 6.90 22.87
N VAL A 206 23.65 7.66 22.05
CA VAL A 206 22.31 8.13 22.40
C VAL A 206 21.28 7.51 21.49
N GLY A 207 20.37 6.73 22.06
CA GLY A 207 19.20 6.18 21.39
C GLY A 207 18.17 7.27 21.11
N MET A 208 17.53 7.20 19.94
CA MET A 208 16.41 8.05 19.58
C MET A 208 15.31 7.21 18.94
N ALA A 209 14.15 7.19 19.57
CA ALA A 209 12.97 6.53 19.01
C ALA A 209 12.45 7.33 17.80
N ALA A 210 12.23 6.63 16.69
CA ALA A 210 11.70 7.19 15.46
C ALA A 210 10.42 6.45 15.06
N LEU A 211 9.29 6.89 15.63
CA LEU A 211 7.99 6.24 15.45
C LEU A 211 7.48 6.39 14.01
N SER A 212 6.84 5.35 13.47
CA SER A 212 6.28 5.34 12.10
C SER A 212 5.50 6.61 11.75
N GLU A 213 4.59 7.07 12.63
CA GLU A 213 3.80 8.28 12.35
C GLU A 213 4.64 9.56 12.22
N VAL A 214 5.75 9.66 12.96
CA VAL A 214 6.62 10.83 12.87
C VAL A 214 7.54 10.72 11.66
N VAL A 215 8.05 9.53 11.36
CA VAL A 215 8.91 9.28 10.18
C VAL A 215 8.16 9.44 8.86
N GLU A 216 6.95 8.89 8.78
CA GLU A 216 6.09 8.88 7.57
C GLU A 216 5.27 10.17 7.41
N SER A 217 5.34 11.09 8.37
CA SER A 217 4.72 12.40 8.23
C SER A 217 5.67 13.45 7.64
N ALA A 218 5.08 14.51 7.10
CA ALA A 218 5.74 15.77 6.82
C ALA A 218 5.03 16.91 7.54
N GLY A 219 5.77 17.97 7.86
CA GLY A 219 5.21 19.12 8.54
C GLY A 219 5.97 20.41 8.29
N THR A 220 5.30 21.53 8.56
CA THR A 220 5.94 22.85 8.63
C THR A 220 6.74 22.98 9.92
N VAL A 221 8.02 23.32 9.79
CA VAL A 221 8.98 23.43 10.90
C VAL A 221 9.64 24.80 10.88
N ASP A 222 9.71 25.43 12.05
CA ASP A 222 10.41 26.69 12.28
C ASP A 222 11.86 26.40 12.73
N LEU A 223 12.81 26.73 11.86
CA LEU A 223 14.24 26.54 12.12
C LEU A 223 14.81 27.55 13.10
N ASP A 224 14.30 28.78 13.11
CA ASP A 224 14.81 29.84 13.97
C ASP A 224 14.48 29.53 15.43
N ALA A 225 13.27 29.04 15.69
CA ALA A 225 12.87 28.57 17.00
C ALA A 225 13.73 27.38 17.49
N ILE A 226 14.09 26.46 16.60
CA ILE A 226 14.97 25.32 16.95
C ILE A 226 16.39 25.82 17.23
N ASN A 227 16.97 26.62 16.34
CA ASN A 227 18.32 27.16 16.49
C ASN A 227 18.45 28.00 17.78
N ALA A 228 17.43 28.77 18.14
CA ALA A 228 17.40 29.53 19.38
C ALA A 228 17.45 28.62 20.62
N ARG A 229 16.64 27.55 20.67
CA ARG A 229 16.64 26.59 21.79
C ARG A 229 17.97 25.85 21.90
N VAL A 230 18.50 25.39 20.78
CA VAL A 230 19.78 24.67 20.71
C VAL A 230 20.95 25.58 21.13
N SER A 231 20.89 26.88 20.83
CA SER A 231 21.92 27.85 21.22
C SER A 231 21.85 28.24 22.70
N ALA A 232 20.77 27.91 23.40
CA ALA A 232 20.60 28.19 24.83
C ALA A 232 21.21 27.12 25.73
N TRP A 233 21.70 26.00 25.18
CA TRP A 233 22.35 24.95 25.96
C TRP A 233 23.73 25.39 26.45
N GLU A 234 24.01 25.08 27.71
CA GLU A 234 25.31 25.28 28.35
C GLU A 234 26.35 24.30 27.77
N ASP A 235 27.59 24.76 27.64
CA ASP A 235 28.71 23.93 27.21
C ASP A 235 29.18 22.97 28.32
N ALA A 236 30.11 22.07 27.97
CA ALA A 236 30.60 21.04 28.88
C ALA A 236 31.26 21.59 30.15
N ASP A 237 31.98 22.71 30.04
CA ASP A 237 32.69 23.31 31.17
C ASP A 237 31.70 23.97 32.13
N ALA A 238 30.72 24.70 31.61
CA ALA A 238 29.64 25.30 32.38
C ALA A 238 28.80 24.23 33.10
N VAL A 239 28.44 23.14 32.41
CA VAL A 239 27.73 22.01 33.02
C VAL A 239 28.55 21.41 34.16
N SER A 240 29.83 21.15 33.94
CA SER A 240 30.70 20.51 34.95
C SER A 240 30.90 21.42 36.17
N ALA A 241 31.10 22.72 35.96
CA ALA A 241 31.19 23.71 37.03
C ALA A 241 29.89 23.85 37.83
N ALA A 242 28.74 23.86 37.16
CA ALA A 242 27.43 24.02 37.80
C ALA A 242 26.96 22.76 38.56
N THR A 243 27.38 21.58 38.12
CA THR A 243 26.94 20.29 38.70
C THR A 243 27.97 19.64 39.60
N GLY A 244 29.23 20.07 39.55
CA GLY A 244 30.35 19.40 40.23
C GLY A 244 30.69 18.04 39.62
N HIS A 245 30.23 17.76 38.39
CA HIS A 245 30.55 16.51 37.72
C HIS A 245 32.01 16.49 37.28
N HIS A 246 32.70 15.39 37.59
CA HIS A 246 34.05 15.13 37.13
C HIS A 246 34.07 13.77 36.43
N ALA A 247 34.61 13.74 35.21
CA ALA A 247 34.85 12.50 34.51
C ALA A 247 35.83 11.61 35.31
N PRO A 248 35.69 10.28 35.26
CA PRO A 248 36.62 9.36 35.92
C PRO A 248 38.04 9.53 35.34
N PRO A 249 39.10 9.18 36.10
CA PRO A 249 40.49 9.39 35.69
C PRO A 249 40.88 8.73 34.36
N ASP A 250 40.25 7.61 34.02
CA ASP A 250 40.46 6.88 32.76
C ASP A 250 39.54 7.36 31.62
N GLY A 251 38.64 8.32 31.88
CA GLY A 251 37.76 9.00 30.93
C GLY A 251 36.46 8.28 30.58
N LEU A 252 35.56 8.95 29.86
CA LEU A 252 34.24 8.44 29.45
C LEU A 252 34.21 7.90 28.00
N HIS A 253 35.02 8.48 27.13
CA HIS A 253 34.99 8.28 25.67
C HIS A 253 35.67 7.01 25.18
N TYR A 254 35.63 6.75 23.86
CA TYR A 254 36.39 5.68 23.25
C TYR A 254 37.88 5.77 23.62
N ARG A 255 38.47 4.62 23.99
CA ARG A 255 39.89 4.50 24.34
C ARG A 255 40.41 3.12 23.93
N TRP A 256 41.69 3.02 23.59
CA TRP A 256 42.35 1.74 23.37
C TRP A 256 43.78 1.75 23.93
N PRO A 257 44.22 0.68 24.63
CA PRO A 257 43.48 -0.56 24.94
C PRO A 257 42.46 -0.39 26.08
N ASP A 258 41.27 -1.00 25.93
CA ASP A 258 40.23 -1.11 26.97
C ASP A 258 39.87 -2.60 27.12
N LEU A 259 40.73 -3.33 27.82
CA LEU A 259 40.68 -4.79 27.89
C LEU A 259 39.48 -5.30 28.74
N PRO A 260 38.95 -6.51 28.46
CA PRO A 260 37.82 -7.07 29.20
C PRO A 260 38.03 -7.04 30.72
N SER A 261 37.20 -6.28 31.43
CA SER A 261 37.26 -6.12 32.89
C SER A 261 35.96 -5.51 33.45
N LEU A 262 35.79 -5.56 34.77
CA LEU A 262 34.71 -4.84 35.50
C LEU A 262 34.69 -3.34 35.21
N ARG A 263 35.81 -2.77 34.72
CA ARG A 263 35.87 -1.35 34.42
C ARG A 263 34.88 -0.96 33.32
N ILE A 264 34.70 -1.81 32.30
CA ILE A 264 33.74 -1.56 31.21
C ILE A 264 32.32 -1.37 31.77
N GLU A 265 31.93 -2.21 32.73
CA GLU A 265 30.62 -2.13 33.39
C GLU A 265 30.51 -0.89 34.28
N SER A 266 31.44 -0.67 35.21
CA SER A 266 31.41 0.52 36.09
C SER A 266 31.40 1.83 35.33
N ARG A 267 32.04 1.88 34.15
CA ARG A 267 32.03 3.06 33.30
C ARG A 267 30.67 3.34 32.69
N LEU A 268 29.83 2.34 32.41
CA LEU A 268 28.47 2.61 31.96
C LEU A 268 27.69 3.40 33.02
N GLU A 269 27.93 3.14 34.30
CA GLU A 269 27.36 3.92 35.41
C GLU A 269 27.96 5.34 35.46
N ASP A 270 29.28 5.49 35.26
CA ASP A 270 29.92 6.82 35.13
C ASP A 270 29.32 7.64 33.98
N LYS A 271 29.02 6.99 32.84
CA LYS A 271 28.35 7.63 31.70
C LYS A 271 26.94 8.08 32.05
N LEU A 272 26.16 7.27 32.77
CA LEU A 272 24.83 7.67 33.24
C LEU A 272 24.90 8.83 34.24
N ALA A 273 25.92 8.88 35.10
CA ALA A 273 26.16 10.03 35.97
C ALA A 273 26.47 11.31 35.17
N ALA A 274 27.24 11.20 34.09
CA ALA A 274 27.48 12.31 33.16
C ALA A 274 26.20 12.75 32.43
N VAL A 275 25.36 11.80 32.01
CA VAL A 275 24.04 12.09 31.43
C VAL A 275 23.16 12.86 32.41
N ALA A 276 23.11 12.44 33.68
CA ALA A 276 22.37 13.15 34.73
C ALA A 276 22.90 14.57 34.96
N ALA A 277 24.22 14.77 34.92
CA ALA A 277 24.82 16.11 35.03
C ALA A 277 24.43 17.02 33.85
N PHE A 278 24.57 16.53 32.62
CA PHE A 278 24.21 17.29 31.42
C PHE A 278 22.74 17.69 31.39
N THR A 279 21.86 16.73 31.63
CA THR A 279 20.40 16.91 31.53
C THR A 279 19.84 17.84 32.60
N ARG A 280 20.47 17.91 33.77
CA ARG A 280 20.11 18.85 34.84
C ARG A 280 20.24 20.31 34.41
N ARG A 281 21.17 20.63 33.51
CA ARG A 281 21.38 21.99 32.98
C ARG A 281 20.72 22.20 31.63
N ASN A 282 20.85 21.21 30.75
CA ASN A 282 20.36 21.24 29.38
C ASN A 282 19.11 20.37 29.21
N SER A 283 18.08 20.58 30.02
CA SER A 283 16.88 19.73 29.90
C SER A 283 16.09 20.04 28.64
N ILE A 284 15.76 19.00 27.88
CA ILE A 284 14.79 19.04 26.76
C ILE A 284 13.36 18.71 27.21
N ASP A 285 13.16 18.39 28.49
CA ASP A 285 11.85 18.19 29.07
C ASP A 285 11.15 19.55 29.28
N ARG A 286 9.83 19.57 29.08
CA ARG A 286 9.05 20.82 29.08
C ARG A 286 7.97 20.79 30.16
N HIS A 287 7.93 21.84 30.98
CA HIS A 287 6.74 22.16 31.76
C HIS A 287 5.73 22.83 30.82
N VAL A 288 4.72 22.07 30.40
CA VAL A 288 3.70 22.53 29.45
C VAL A 288 2.61 23.31 30.17
N ILE A 289 2.24 22.86 31.36
CA ILE A 289 1.30 23.55 32.26
C ILE A 289 1.94 23.65 33.63
N VAL A 290 2.05 24.89 34.14
CA VAL A 290 2.61 25.21 35.45
C VAL A 290 1.48 25.74 36.34
N SER A 291 1.43 25.26 37.59
CA SER A 291 0.46 25.71 38.59
C SER A 291 1.06 25.58 39.99
N GLU A 292 1.02 26.66 40.78
CA GLU A 292 1.62 26.71 42.11
C GLU A 292 0.80 25.94 43.15
N HIS A 293 -0.52 25.90 42.99
CA HIS A 293 -1.49 25.22 43.86
C HIS A 293 -1.95 23.86 43.32
N ALA A 294 -1.14 23.24 42.47
CA ALA A 294 -1.50 21.99 41.84
C ALA A 294 -1.63 20.84 42.83
N LYS A 295 -2.66 20.01 42.66
CA LYS A 295 -2.89 18.78 43.43
C LYS A 295 -2.60 17.52 42.63
N VAL A 296 -2.75 17.58 41.31
CA VAL A 296 -2.50 16.45 40.41
C VAL A 296 -1.63 16.86 39.24
N GLY A 297 -0.93 15.89 38.67
CA GLY A 297 -0.04 16.10 37.53
C GLY A 297 -0.28 15.08 36.43
N ILE A 298 0.05 15.47 35.21
CA ILE A 298 0.12 14.58 34.05
C ILE A 298 1.55 14.59 33.52
N VAL A 299 2.10 13.41 33.25
CA VAL A 299 3.40 13.23 32.61
C VAL A 299 3.18 12.56 31.26
N THR A 300 3.71 13.16 30.20
CA THR A 300 3.63 12.63 28.82
C THR A 300 5.02 12.33 28.27
N CYS A 301 5.12 11.35 27.37
CA CYS A 301 6.39 10.99 26.72
C CYS A 301 6.17 10.72 25.22
N GLY A 302 7.05 11.25 24.36
CA GLY A 302 6.99 11.03 22.91
C GLY A 302 5.70 11.50 22.27
N LYS A 303 5.26 10.81 21.21
CA LYS A 303 4.02 11.09 20.47
C LYS A 303 2.79 11.24 21.38
N ALA A 304 2.71 10.47 22.46
CA ALA A 304 1.57 10.47 23.37
C ALA A 304 1.29 11.86 23.98
N HIS A 305 2.29 12.76 24.00
CA HIS A 305 2.10 14.16 24.33
C HIS A 305 1.10 14.85 23.39
N HIS A 306 1.30 14.73 22.07
CA HIS A 306 0.41 15.36 21.10
C HIS A 306 -0.95 14.68 21.05
N ASP A 307 -1.03 13.39 21.38
CA ASP A 307 -2.32 12.71 21.52
C ASP A 307 -3.10 13.26 22.72
N LEU A 308 -2.45 13.47 23.88
CA LEU A 308 -3.08 14.11 25.04
C LEU A 308 -3.50 15.56 24.74
N MET A 309 -2.66 16.35 24.06
CA MET A 309 -3.03 17.72 23.72
C MET A 309 -4.26 17.78 22.81
N GLU A 310 -4.41 16.83 21.88
CA GLU A 310 -5.63 16.69 21.08
C GLU A 310 -6.84 16.30 21.94
N VAL A 311 -6.68 15.41 22.92
CA VAL A 311 -7.74 15.07 23.89
C VAL A 311 -8.20 16.32 24.66
N LEU A 312 -7.26 17.08 25.23
CA LEU A 312 -7.59 18.29 25.99
C LEU A 312 -8.33 19.31 25.11
N ARG A 313 -7.88 19.51 23.87
CA ARG A 313 -8.57 20.36 22.89
C ARG A 313 -10.00 19.87 22.60
N ARG A 314 -10.20 18.56 22.47
CA ARG A 314 -11.51 17.95 22.19
C ARG A 314 -12.46 17.96 23.38
N LEU A 315 -11.93 17.94 24.60
CA LEU A 315 -12.66 18.22 25.81
C LEU A 315 -12.91 19.72 26.01
N GLU A 316 -12.44 20.59 25.10
CA GLU A 316 -12.55 22.04 25.17
C GLU A 316 -11.83 22.65 26.41
N LEU A 317 -10.73 22.00 26.81
CA LEU A 317 -9.92 22.41 27.96
C LEU A 317 -8.66 23.14 27.50
N SER A 318 -8.54 24.39 27.92
CA SER A 318 -7.33 25.19 27.72
C SER A 318 -6.25 24.89 28.79
N PRO A 319 -4.96 25.04 28.45
CA PRO A 319 -3.87 24.99 29.44
C PRO A 319 -4.10 25.91 30.65
N GLU A 320 -4.69 27.09 30.42
CA GLU A 320 -4.96 28.08 31.46
C GLU A 320 -6.06 27.62 32.43
N GLN A 321 -7.12 26.95 31.92
CA GLN A 321 -8.15 26.34 32.78
C GLN A 321 -7.57 25.26 33.67
N LEU A 322 -6.77 24.36 33.10
CA LEU A 322 -6.09 23.29 33.83
C LEU A 322 -5.14 23.85 34.91
N ALA A 323 -4.35 24.87 34.58
CA ALA A 323 -3.48 25.53 35.54
C ALA A 323 -4.25 26.14 36.71
N ARG A 324 -5.35 26.86 36.45
CA ARG A 324 -6.21 27.46 37.48
C ARG A 324 -6.88 26.42 38.35
N ALA A 325 -7.28 25.28 37.80
CA ALA A 325 -7.88 24.19 38.56
C ALA A 325 -6.87 23.44 39.45
N GLY A 326 -5.57 23.56 39.17
CA GLY A 326 -4.52 22.89 39.94
C GLY A 326 -4.00 21.61 39.29
N VAL A 327 -3.90 21.58 37.95
CA VAL A 327 -3.27 20.51 37.17
C VAL A 327 -1.93 20.99 36.61
N ARG A 328 -0.87 20.18 36.75
CA ARG A 328 0.40 20.38 36.02
C ARG A 328 0.53 19.39 34.86
N LEU A 329 1.25 19.78 33.81
CA LEU A 329 1.58 18.90 32.68
C LEU A 329 3.07 18.99 32.38
N TYR A 330 3.75 17.84 32.42
CA TYR A 330 5.16 17.69 32.10
C TYR A 330 5.34 16.81 30.86
N LYS A 331 6.17 17.25 29.93
CA LYS A 331 6.55 16.49 28.74
C LYS A 331 8.00 16.04 28.87
N VAL A 332 8.20 14.74 28.89
CA VAL A 332 9.51 14.09 28.89
C VAL A 332 10.06 14.06 27.46
N GLY A 333 11.27 14.60 27.29
CA GLY A 333 12.06 14.49 26.06
C GLY A 333 13.16 13.42 26.17
N LEU A 334 13.78 13.26 27.34
CA LEU A 334 14.71 12.17 27.66
C LEU A 334 13.99 11.11 28.50
N SER A 335 13.57 10.01 27.88
CA SER A 335 12.80 8.96 28.56
C SER A 335 13.65 8.04 29.44
N PHE A 336 14.96 7.94 29.16
CA PHE A 336 15.90 7.22 30.02
C PHE A 336 17.31 7.84 29.96
N PRO A 337 17.99 8.00 31.11
CA PRO A 337 17.39 8.07 32.43
C PRO A 337 16.52 9.33 32.55
N VAL A 338 15.38 9.24 33.24
CA VAL A 338 14.54 10.43 33.53
C VAL A 338 15.33 11.45 34.38
N GLU A 339 15.25 12.73 34.03
CA GLU A 339 15.93 13.79 34.78
C GLU A 339 15.28 13.98 36.15
N GLN A 340 16.00 13.59 37.20
CA GLN A 340 15.42 13.43 38.53
C GLN A 340 15.11 14.75 39.22
N THR A 341 15.88 15.82 39.00
CA THR A 341 15.70 17.07 39.76
C THR A 341 14.41 17.78 39.39
N ARG A 342 14.09 17.86 38.10
CA ARG A 342 12.87 18.47 37.57
C ARG A 342 11.65 17.60 37.84
N ILE A 343 11.74 16.27 37.71
CA ILE A 343 10.57 15.42 37.98
C ILE A 343 10.20 15.41 39.46
N LYS A 344 11.19 15.46 40.37
CA LYS A 344 10.95 15.62 41.82
C LYS A 344 10.34 16.99 42.12
N ALA A 345 10.82 18.06 41.50
CA ALA A 345 10.24 19.39 41.64
C ALA A 345 8.81 19.47 41.08
N PHE A 346 8.54 18.80 39.96
CA PHE A 346 7.19 18.68 39.39
C PHE A 346 6.22 17.96 40.34
N ALA A 347 6.68 16.86 40.95
CA ALA A 347 5.90 16.02 41.85
C ALA A 347 5.62 16.66 43.23
N GLN A 348 6.35 17.72 43.60
CA GLN A 348 6.21 18.32 44.90
C GLN A 348 4.81 18.91 45.11
N GLY A 349 4.14 18.44 46.17
CA GLY A 349 2.78 18.80 46.53
C GLY A 349 1.68 18.07 45.77
N LEU A 350 2.02 17.17 44.84
CA LEU A 350 1.03 16.40 44.09
C LEU A 350 0.58 15.17 44.89
N GLU A 351 -0.72 14.93 44.89
CA GLU A 351 -1.35 13.73 45.45
C GLU A 351 -1.28 12.56 44.46
N GLU A 352 -1.41 12.84 43.15
CA GLU A 352 -1.37 11.85 42.08
C GLU A 352 -0.73 12.38 40.80
N ILE A 353 -0.06 11.48 40.07
CA ILE A 353 0.46 11.71 38.73
C ILE A 353 -0.11 10.65 37.78
N LEU A 354 -0.73 11.09 36.68
CA LEU A 354 -1.11 10.26 35.54
C LEU A 354 0.01 10.24 34.49
N ILE A 355 0.55 9.06 34.19
CA ILE A 355 1.58 8.85 33.17
C ILE A 355 0.94 8.36 31.87
N VAL A 356 1.16 9.12 30.79
CA VAL A 356 0.68 8.81 29.43
C VAL A 356 1.90 8.62 28.52
N GLU A 357 2.28 7.36 28.33
CA GLU A 357 3.38 6.94 27.46
C GLU A 357 2.95 5.81 26.52
N GLU A 358 3.60 5.68 25.37
CA GLU A 358 3.34 4.62 24.39
C GLU A 358 3.83 3.24 24.88
N LYS A 359 3.16 2.16 24.44
CA LYS A 359 3.61 0.76 24.60
C LYS A 359 3.96 0.37 26.05
N GLY A 360 5.04 -0.39 26.29
CA GLY A 360 5.46 -0.80 27.63
C GLY A 360 5.95 0.38 28.47
N ALA A 361 5.79 0.29 29.80
CA ALA A 361 6.14 1.35 30.74
C ALA A 361 7.67 1.54 30.87
N VAL A 362 8.16 2.70 30.44
CA VAL A 362 9.57 3.13 30.59
C VAL A 362 9.66 4.25 31.62
N VAL A 363 8.87 5.30 31.44
CA VAL A 363 8.84 6.47 32.32
C VAL A 363 8.16 6.09 33.64
N GLU A 364 6.97 5.47 33.60
CA GLU A 364 6.24 5.07 34.80
C GLU A 364 7.07 4.18 35.74
N THR A 365 7.79 3.20 35.18
CA THR A 365 8.63 2.27 35.96
C THR A 365 9.76 3.02 36.68
N GLN A 366 10.40 3.99 36.02
CA GLN A 366 11.45 4.81 36.62
C GLN A 366 10.89 5.74 37.70
N LEU A 367 9.73 6.38 37.48
CA LEU A 367 9.11 7.21 38.51
C LEU A 367 8.75 6.37 39.75
N ARG A 368 8.22 5.15 39.57
CA ARG A 368 7.95 4.24 40.68
C ARG A 368 9.20 3.99 41.52
N ASP A 369 10.34 3.70 40.88
CA ASP A 369 11.62 3.50 41.58
C ASP A 369 12.11 4.78 42.29
N ILE A 370 12.07 5.93 41.60
CA ILE A 370 12.48 7.23 42.16
C ILE A 370 11.69 7.59 43.42
N PHE A 371 10.38 7.34 43.44
CA PHE A 371 9.49 7.73 44.53
C PHE A 371 9.26 6.64 45.59
N TYR A 372 9.61 5.38 45.33
CA TYR A 372 9.34 4.26 46.25
C TYR A 372 9.93 4.47 47.65
N ASN A 373 11.13 5.08 47.73
CA ASN A 373 11.80 5.40 48.99
C ASN A 373 11.72 6.90 49.35
N ALA A 374 10.97 7.72 48.61
CA ALA A 374 10.80 9.14 48.91
C ALA A 374 9.95 9.35 50.18
N PRO A 375 10.15 10.43 50.96
CA PRO A 375 9.29 10.75 52.10
C PRO A 375 7.79 10.75 51.72
N PRO A 376 6.86 10.36 52.63
CA PRO A 376 5.43 10.28 52.32
C PRO A 376 4.83 11.56 51.73
N ASP A 377 5.29 12.72 52.19
CA ASP A 377 4.90 14.06 51.73
C ASP A 377 5.45 14.44 50.34
N ALA A 378 6.40 13.67 49.82
CA ALA A 378 7.00 13.83 48.49
C ALA A 378 6.68 12.64 47.57
N ARG A 379 5.75 11.77 47.95
CA ARG A 379 5.43 10.51 47.27
C ARG A 379 4.00 10.54 46.72
N PRO A 380 3.79 11.04 45.48
CA PRO A 380 2.49 10.97 44.85
C PRO A 380 2.10 9.53 44.53
N VAL A 381 0.80 9.28 44.42
CA VAL A 381 0.28 8.08 43.77
C VAL A 381 0.63 8.15 42.27
N LEU A 382 1.09 7.04 41.70
CA LEU A 382 1.44 6.96 40.29
C LEU A 382 0.46 6.03 39.59
N VAL A 383 -0.29 6.57 38.62
CA VAL A 383 -1.19 5.82 37.75
C VAL A 383 -0.76 5.99 36.31
N GLY A 384 -0.94 4.97 35.48
CA GLY A 384 -0.46 4.98 34.10
C GLY A 384 -0.98 3.78 33.35
N LYS A 385 -0.15 2.76 33.17
CA LYS A 385 -0.59 1.46 32.63
C LYS A 385 -1.63 0.78 33.48
N HIS A 386 -1.54 0.99 34.79
CA HIS A 386 -2.53 0.53 35.76
C HIS A 386 -3.00 1.68 36.65
N ASP A 387 -4.21 1.57 37.16
CA ASP A 387 -4.77 2.47 38.18
C ASP A 387 -4.32 2.09 39.61
N ARG A 388 -4.95 2.68 40.62
CA ARG A 388 -4.64 2.46 42.04
C ARG A 388 -4.96 1.04 42.50
N GLU A 389 -5.98 0.44 41.93
CA GLU A 389 -6.48 -0.90 42.20
C GLU A 389 -5.74 -1.98 41.38
N GLY A 390 -4.80 -1.57 40.53
CA GLY A 390 -4.03 -2.44 39.65
C GLY A 390 -4.79 -2.90 38.40
N GLN A 391 -5.92 -2.27 38.07
CA GLN A 391 -6.64 -2.53 36.82
C GLN A 391 -5.97 -1.78 35.66
N PRO A 392 -6.06 -2.30 34.42
CA PRO A 392 -5.52 -1.61 33.25
C PRO A 392 -6.16 -0.23 33.02
N LEU A 393 -5.33 0.78 32.76
CA LEU A 393 -5.75 2.17 32.54
C LEU A 393 -5.27 2.67 31.17
N VAL A 394 -4.02 3.12 31.02
CA VAL A 394 -3.41 3.45 29.72
C VAL A 394 -2.88 2.18 29.06
N SER A 395 -3.39 1.82 27.87
CA SER A 395 -3.00 0.55 27.24
C SER A 395 -1.50 0.46 26.91
N ALA A 396 -0.92 -0.71 27.13
CA ALA A 396 0.40 -1.09 26.59
C ALA A 396 0.32 -1.77 25.21
N LEU A 397 -0.91 -2.05 24.75
CA LEU A 397 -1.18 -2.83 23.54
C LEU A 397 -1.65 -1.93 22.38
N GLY A 398 -1.09 -2.20 21.20
CA GLY A 398 -1.28 -1.37 20.02
C GLY A 398 -0.68 0.04 20.18
N GLU A 399 -1.07 0.90 19.26
CA GLU A 399 -0.71 2.32 19.22
C GLU A 399 -1.71 3.15 20.05
N LEU A 400 -1.24 4.14 20.82
CA LEU A 400 -2.16 5.10 21.44
C LEU A 400 -2.65 6.11 20.41
N ARG A 401 -3.86 6.59 20.66
CA ARG A 401 -4.53 7.61 19.87
C ARG A 401 -5.43 8.41 20.81
N PRO A 402 -5.74 9.67 20.51
CA PRO A 402 -6.67 10.46 21.29
C PRO A 402 -7.98 9.73 21.62
N SER A 403 -8.54 8.98 20.67
CA SER A 403 -9.81 8.25 20.85
C SER A 403 -9.74 7.16 21.92
N ARG A 404 -8.54 6.64 22.20
CA ARG A 404 -8.28 5.67 23.26
C ARG A 404 -7.97 6.32 24.61
N LEU A 405 -7.70 7.62 24.62
CA LEU A 405 -7.32 8.38 25.81
C LEU A 405 -8.45 9.28 26.32
N ILE A 406 -9.36 9.73 25.47
CA ILE A 406 -10.34 10.77 25.82
C ILE A 406 -11.25 10.39 26.99
N GLU A 407 -11.77 9.17 26.98
CA GLU A 407 -12.69 8.68 28.02
C GLU A 407 -11.94 8.58 29.36
N LEU A 408 -10.76 7.96 29.33
CA LEU A 408 -9.87 7.84 30.49
C LEU A 408 -9.53 9.21 31.10
N VAL A 409 -9.08 10.16 30.28
CA VAL A 409 -8.66 11.49 30.75
C VAL A 409 -9.86 12.27 31.28
N ALA A 410 -11.02 12.20 30.63
CA ALA A 410 -12.23 12.87 31.09
C ALA A 410 -12.71 12.29 32.45
N HIS A 411 -12.71 10.97 32.59
CA HIS A 411 -13.04 10.32 33.87
C HIS A 411 -12.02 10.67 34.97
N TRP A 412 -10.73 10.66 34.65
CA TRP A 412 -9.69 11.02 35.60
C TRP A 412 -9.85 12.47 36.09
N LEU A 413 -10.12 13.42 35.20
CA LEU A 413 -10.40 14.81 35.56
C LEU A 413 -11.67 14.94 36.42
N ALA A 414 -12.75 14.24 36.05
CA ALA A 414 -14.01 14.29 36.80
C ALA A 414 -13.88 13.73 38.23
N VAL A 415 -13.05 12.70 38.44
CA VAL A 415 -12.80 12.12 39.76
C VAL A 415 -12.03 13.09 40.67
N HIS A 416 -11.03 13.80 40.13
CA HIS A 416 -10.21 14.72 40.91
C HIS A 416 -10.85 16.10 41.10
N PHE A 417 -11.78 16.48 40.21
CA PHE A 417 -12.44 17.78 40.22
C PHE A 417 -13.97 17.69 40.07
N PRO A 418 -14.67 16.91 40.92
CA PRO A 418 -16.10 16.62 40.74
C PRO A 418 -17.00 17.86 40.87
N ASP A 419 -16.62 18.81 41.73
CA ASP A 419 -17.38 20.05 41.96
C ASP A 419 -16.87 21.23 41.11
N ASN A 420 -15.88 21.00 40.23
CA ASN A 420 -15.33 22.05 39.38
C ASN A 420 -16.11 22.12 38.06
N HIS A 421 -16.88 23.19 37.88
CA HIS A 421 -17.65 23.42 36.66
C HIS A 421 -16.78 23.48 35.39
N ASP A 422 -15.52 23.90 35.49
CA ASP A 422 -14.60 24.00 34.34
C ASP A 422 -13.97 22.66 33.93
N LEU A 423 -14.03 21.60 34.75
CA LEU A 423 -13.36 20.32 34.47
C LEU A 423 -14.24 19.08 34.64
N GLY A 424 -15.19 19.09 35.58
CA GLY A 424 -15.99 17.92 35.96
C GLY A 424 -17.15 17.59 34.99
N ASP A 425 -17.59 18.55 34.19
CA ASP A 425 -18.77 18.43 33.31
C ASP A 425 -18.38 18.43 31.82
N HIS A 426 -17.36 17.64 31.43
CA HIS A 426 -16.92 17.54 30.02
C HIS A 426 -17.14 16.15 29.40
N LEU A 427 -17.74 15.21 30.14
CA LEU A 427 -17.99 13.83 29.69
C LEU A 427 -18.92 13.77 28.45
N GLN A 428 -19.76 14.78 28.23
CA GLN A 428 -20.59 14.90 27.03
C GLN A 428 -19.75 14.99 25.74
N HIS A 429 -18.55 15.57 25.79
CA HIS A 429 -17.68 15.73 24.62
C HIS A 429 -17.00 14.41 24.20
N VAL A 430 -16.98 13.39 25.08
CA VAL A 430 -16.42 12.06 24.80
C VAL A 430 -17.21 11.37 23.68
N ARG A 431 -18.55 11.46 23.70
CA ARG A 431 -19.45 10.79 22.74
C ARG A 431 -19.19 11.20 21.29
N ASP A 432 -18.80 12.46 21.09
CA ASP A 432 -18.48 13.02 19.77
C ASP A 432 -17.07 12.61 19.27
N PHE A 433 -16.43 11.67 19.97
CA PHE A 433 -15.06 11.21 19.72
C PHE A 433 -14.87 9.70 19.92
N THR A 434 -15.97 8.95 20.05
CA THR A 434 -15.98 7.48 20.03
C THR A 434 -16.26 6.95 18.63
N PRO A 435 -15.83 5.73 18.26
CA PRO A 435 -16.06 5.20 16.91
C PRO A 435 -17.55 5.25 16.53
N PRO A 436 -17.91 5.79 15.36
CA PRO A 436 -19.30 5.82 14.93
C PRO A 436 -19.81 4.40 14.65
N GLU A 437 -21.12 4.21 14.74
CA GLU A 437 -21.75 2.98 14.26
C GLU A 437 -21.51 2.83 12.76
N LEU A 438 -21.10 1.63 12.33
CA LEU A 438 -20.86 1.33 10.93
C LEU A 438 -21.97 0.41 10.40
N LEU A 439 -22.54 0.77 9.26
CA LEU A 439 -23.53 -0.06 8.57
C LEU A 439 -22.87 -1.36 8.07
N ALA A 440 -23.33 -2.51 8.55
CA ALA A 440 -22.96 -3.81 8.02
C ALA A 440 -23.88 -4.19 6.85
N ASN A 441 -23.31 -4.48 5.69
CA ASN A 441 -24.04 -4.88 4.48
C ASN A 441 -23.17 -5.78 3.58
N ALA A 442 -23.70 -6.23 2.44
CA ALA A 442 -22.98 -7.18 1.58
C ALA A 442 -21.61 -6.68 1.07
N SER A 443 -21.38 -5.36 1.06
CA SER A 443 -20.08 -4.79 0.66
C SER A 443 -18.95 -5.03 1.68
N ASP A 444 -19.23 -5.55 2.87
CA ASP A 444 -18.20 -5.93 3.87
C ASP A 444 -17.20 -6.98 3.35
N ALA A 445 -17.59 -7.74 2.33
CA ALA A 445 -16.72 -8.69 1.64
C ALA A 445 -15.68 -8.01 0.74
N VAL A 446 -15.96 -6.79 0.26
CA VAL A 446 -15.13 -6.07 -0.71
C VAL A 446 -13.96 -5.41 0.00
N LYS A 447 -12.76 -5.98 -0.16
CA LYS A 447 -11.53 -5.50 0.50
C LYS A 447 -10.38 -5.26 -0.47
N ARG A 448 -9.62 -4.20 -0.20
CA ARG A 448 -8.36 -3.88 -0.88
C ARG A 448 -7.19 -4.68 -0.29
N LEU A 449 -7.12 -5.97 -0.59
CA LEU A 449 -6.01 -6.82 -0.15
C LEU A 449 -4.71 -6.49 -0.92
N PRO A 450 -3.54 -6.43 -0.22
CA PRO A 450 -2.24 -6.29 -0.87
C PRO A 450 -2.03 -7.32 -1.99
N TYR A 451 -1.66 -6.87 -3.20
CA TYR A 451 -1.49 -7.76 -4.35
C TYR A 451 -0.24 -7.49 -5.20
N PHE A 452 0.16 -8.46 -6.01
CA PHE A 452 1.33 -8.32 -6.88
C PHE A 452 1.08 -7.33 -8.02
N CYS A 453 2.11 -6.53 -8.33
CA CYS A 453 2.11 -5.62 -9.47
C CYS A 453 1.83 -6.36 -10.80
N ALA A 454 1.30 -5.65 -11.80
CA ALA A 454 1.16 -6.20 -13.15
C ALA A 454 2.51 -6.71 -13.69
N GLY A 455 2.56 -7.95 -14.16
CA GLY A 455 3.79 -8.59 -14.64
C GLY A 455 4.86 -8.87 -13.59
N CYS A 456 4.51 -8.91 -12.30
CA CYS A 456 5.43 -9.21 -11.20
C CYS A 456 6.04 -10.62 -11.36
N PRO A 457 7.36 -10.79 -11.15
CA PRO A 457 7.99 -12.12 -11.19
C PRO A 457 7.42 -13.09 -10.14
N HIS A 458 6.97 -12.56 -8.99
CA HIS A 458 6.33 -13.36 -7.93
C HIS A 458 5.08 -14.11 -8.39
N ASN A 459 4.36 -13.60 -9.42
CA ASN A 459 3.19 -14.30 -9.96
C ASN A 459 3.51 -15.71 -10.47
N THR A 460 4.75 -15.94 -10.90
CA THR A 460 5.23 -17.25 -11.35
C THR A 460 6.15 -17.87 -10.31
N SER A 461 7.11 -17.12 -9.77
CA SER A 461 8.13 -17.67 -8.88
C SER A 461 7.59 -18.22 -7.57
N THR A 462 6.44 -17.75 -7.05
CA THR A 462 5.87 -18.28 -5.79
C THR A 462 5.00 -19.51 -5.98
N LYS A 463 4.72 -19.94 -7.23
CA LYS A 463 4.01 -21.19 -7.48
C LYS A 463 4.92 -22.39 -7.15
N VAL A 464 4.36 -23.40 -6.49
CA VAL A 464 5.02 -24.68 -6.20
C VAL A 464 4.27 -25.85 -6.83
N PRO A 465 4.94 -27.00 -7.04
CA PRO A 465 4.28 -28.20 -7.54
C PRO A 465 3.13 -28.66 -6.65
N GLU A 466 2.19 -29.38 -7.24
CA GLU A 466 1.12 -30.03 -6.50
C GLU A 466 1.68 -30.99 -5.42
N GLY A 467 1.05 -30.96 -4.24
CA GLY A 467 1.50 -31.69 -3.06
C GLY A 467 2.68 -31.06 -2.31
N SER A 468 3.23 -29.94 -2.79
CA SER A 468 4.31 -29.22 -2.11
C SER A 468 3.82 -28.01 -1.35
N THR A 469 4.59 -27.60 -0.33
CA THR A 469 4.39 -26.34 0.39
C THR A 469 5.62 -25.47 0.26
N ALA A 470 5.40 -24.15 0.30
CA ALA A 470 6.45 -23.17 0.43
C ALA A 470 6.39 -22.46 1.79
N ARG A 471 7.52 -21.91 2.19
CA ARG A 471 7.61 -20.93 3.27
C ARG A 471 7.77 -19.53 2.68
N ALA A 472 7.12 -18.55 3.30
CA ALA A 472 7.26 -17.16 2.87
C ALA A 472 8.64 -16.63 3.27
N GLY A 473 9.20 -15.77 2.42
CA GLY A 473 10.31 -14.89 2.80
C GLY A 473 9.79 -13.51 3.18
N ILE A 474 10.65 -12.66 3.74
CA ILE A 474 10.33 -11.25 3.97
C ILE A 474 10.10 -10.49 2.65
N GLY A 475 9.27 -9.45 2.69
CA GLY A 475 8.93 -8.62 1.55
C GLY A 475 7.75 -9.16 0.74
N CYS A 476 7.76 -8.98 -0.58
CA CYS A 476 6.64 -9.37 -1.45
C CYS A 476 6.30 -10.86 -1.34
N HIS A 477 7.25 -11.73 -0.97
CA HIS A 477 7.00 -13.15 -0.75
C HIS A 477 5.93 -13.41 0.31
N PHE A 478 5.82 -12.57 1.34
CA PHE A 478 4.78 -12.69 2.37
C PHE A 478 3.37 -12.58 1.78
N MET A 479 3.19 -11.77 0.74
CA MET A 479 1.89 -11.59 0.10
C MET A 479 1.37 -12.87 -0.55
N ALA A 480 2.24 -13.84 -0.86
CA ALA A 480 1.83 -15.14 -1.39
C ALA A 480 0.94 -15.93 -0.42
N ASN A 481 1.01 -15.65 0.89
CA ASN A 481 0.13 -16.23 1.90
C ASN A 481 -1.35 -15.91 1.63
N TRP A 482 -1.67 -14.78 0.97
CA TRP A 482 -3.04 -14.39 0.62
C TRP A 482 -3.48 -14.84 -0.79
N MET A 483 -2.63 -15.55 -1.55
CA MET A 483 -2.82 -15.78 -2.99
C MET A 483 -3.06 -17.24 -3.40
N ASP A 484 -3.44 -18.12 -2.48
CA ASP A 484 -3.59 -19.56 -2.72
C ASP A 484 -2.38 -20.14 -3.48
N ARG A 485 -1.21 -20.04 -2.84
CA ARG A 485 0.08 -20.47 -3.38
C ARG A 485 0.71 -21.62 -2.60
N SER A 486 -0.05 -22.29 -1.72
CA SER A 486 0.49 -23.28 -0.77
C SER A 486 1.71 -22.75 0.00
N THR A 487 1.73 -21.45 0.27
CA THR A 487 2.78 -20.75 1.01
C THR A 487 2.25 -20.46 2.41
N ALA A 488 3.09 -20.67 3.43
CA ALA A 488 2.74 -20.41 4.82
C ALA A 488 3.95 -19.90 5.61
N GLY A 489 3.68 -19.37 6.80
CA GLY A 489 4.70 -18.94 7.75
C GLY A 489 5.24 -17.53 7.48
N LEU A 490 5.99 -17.03 8.46
CA LEU A 490 6.74 -15.79 8.46
C LEU A 490 7.85 -15.95 9.49
N ILE A 491 9.08 -15.58 9.14
CA ILE A 491 10.26 -15.72 9.99
C ILE A 491 11.11 -14.45 9.86
N GLN A 492 12.00 -14.20 10.84
CA GLN A 492 12.86 -13.03 10.81
C GLN A 492 13.80 -13.02 9.59
N MET A 493 14.13 -11.82 9.12
CA MET A 493 15.00 -11.62 7.96
C MET A 493 16.41 -12.20 8.23
N GLY A 494 16.85 -13.09 7.35
CA GLY A 494 18.09 -13.85 7.47
C GLY A 494 17.95 -15.22 8.14
N GLY A 495 16.76 -15.56 8.66
CA GLY A 495 16.44 -16.87 9.25
C GLY A 495 15.62 -17.78 8.32
N GLU A 496 15.25 -17.30 7.13
CA GLU A 496 14.44 -18.03 6.17
C GLU A 496 14.96 -19.45 5.90
N GLY A 497 14.12 -20.46 6.14
CA GLY A 497 14.41 -21.88 5.87
C GLY A 497 15.11 -22.62 6.99
N VAL A 498 15.65 -21.92 8.00
CA VAL A 498 16.31 -22.54 9.16
C VAL A 498 15.29 -23.21 10.09
N ASP A 499 14.08 -22.66 10.21
CA ASP A 499 12.97 -23.26 10.96
C ASP A 499 12.64 -24.68 10.47
N TRP A 500 12.76 -24.91 9.15
CA TRP A 500 12.53 -26.21 8.54
C TRP A 500 13.53 -27.27 9.03
N ILE A 501 14.76 -26.90 9.35
CA ILE A 501 15.78 -27.85 9.84
C ILE A 501 15.24 -28.61 11.06
N SER A 502 14.70 -27.87 12.03
CA SER A 502 14.13 -28.46 13.25
C SER A 502 12.76 -29.06 12.99
N HIS A 503 11.90 -28.41 12.20
CA HIS A 503 10.56 -28.92 11.89
C HIS A 503 10.63 -30.29 11.17
N ALA A 504 11.52 -30.45 10.19
CA ALA A 504 11.70 -31.66 9.40
C ALA A 504 11.96 -32.91 10.26
N MET A 505 12.59 -32.74 11.45
CA MET A 505 12.88 -33.84 12.37
C MET A 505 11.61 -34.45 13.00
N PHE A 506 10.49 -33.72 13.01
CA PHE A 506 9.26 -34.08 13.72
C PHE A 506 8.03 -34.18 12.82
N THR A 507 8.23 -34.25 11.50
CA THR A 507 7.16 -34.36 10.51
C THR A 507 7.46 -35.42 9.45
N LYS A 508 6.42 -35.94 8.79
CA LYS A 508 6.54 -36.85 7.64
C LYS A 508 6.70 -36.11 6.31
N THR A 509 6.63 -34.78 6.33
CA THR A 509 6.81 -33.98 5.12
C THR A 509 8.28 -34.03 4.70
N PRO A 510 8.63 -34.59 3.52
CA PRO A 510 10.02 -34.86 3.18
C PRO A 510 10.80 -33.62 2.72
N HIS A 511 10.10 -32.60 2.24
CA HIS A 511 10.69 -31.44 1.56
C HIS A 511 9.76 -30.23 1.61
N VAL A 512 10.35 -29.04 1.67
CA VAL A 512 9.66 -27.76 1.47
C VAL A 512 10.47 -26.84 0.53
N PHE A 513 9.78 -25.87 -0.06
CA PHE A 513 10.43 -24.76 -0.77
C PHE A 513 10.55 -23.53 0.14
N GLN A 514 11.73 -22.93 0.26
CA GLN A 514 11.91 -21.65 0.96
C GLN A 514 12.03 -20.53 -0.07
N ASN A 515 11.09 -19.59 -0.09
CA ASN A 515 11.24 -18.39 -0.93
C ASN A 515 12.21 -17.40 -0.27
N LEU A 516 13.12 -16.83 -1.06
CA LEU A 516 14.13 -15.88 -0.60
C LEU A 516 14.35 -14.81 -1.68
N GLY A 517 14.43 -13.53 -1.32
CA GLY A 517 14.82 -12.46 -2.26
C GLY A 517 16.35 -12.34 -2.36
N ASP A 518 16.86 -11.81 -3.46
CA ASP A 518 18.28 -11.43 -3.63
C ASP A 518 18.77 -10.44 -2.56
N GLY A 519 17.98 -9.43 -2.22
CA GLY A 519 18.30 -8.49 -1.13
C GLY A 519 18.40 -9.18 0.23
N THR A 520 17.50 -10.13 0.52
CA THR A 520 17.54 -10.91 1.77
C THR A 520 18.69 -11.90 1.79
N TYR A 521 18.96 -12.54 0.65
CA TYR A 521 20.10 -13.42 0.48
C TYR A 521 21.40 -12.68 0.83
N TYR A 522 21.58 -11.48 0.27
CA TYR A 522 22.77 -10.66 0.51
C TYR A 522 22.83 -10.13 1.94
N HIS A 523 21.70 -9.70 2.52
CA HIS A 523 21.64 -9.20 3.91
C HIS A 523 22.13 -10.22 4.92
N SER A 524 21.58 -11.45 4.90
CA SER A 524 21.94 -12.52 5.85
C SER A 524 21.41 -13.91 5.46
N GLY A 525 20.53 -14.03 4.46
CA GLY A 525 19.93 -15.30 4.05
C GLY A 525 20.95 -16.32 3.52
N TYR A 526 22.12 -15.85 3.09
CA TYR A 526 23.25 -16.74 2.80
C TYR A 526 23.69 -17.57 4.02
N LEU A 527 23.71 -16.99 5.23
CA LEU A 527 24.04 -17.72 6.46
C LEU A 527 22.99 -18.79 6.80
N ALA A 528 21.71 -18.54 6.49
CA ALA A 528 20.66 -19.56 6.62
C ALA A 528 20.87 -20.76 5.68
N ILE A 529 21.29 -20.50 4.43
CA ILE A 529 21.63 -21.57 3.48
C ILE A 529 22.82 -22.39 4.00
N ARG A 530 23.90 -21.72 4.46
CA ARG A 530 25.05 -22.37 5.09
C ARG A 530 24.63 -23.27 6.25
N GLN A 531 23.79 -22.77 7.16
CA GLN A 531 23.29 -23.54 8.30
C GLN A 531 22.46 -24.77 7.86
N ALA A 532 21.61 -24.61 6.84
CA ALA A 532 20.82 -25.70 6.30
C ALA A 532 21.68 -26.80 5.65
N VAL A 533 22.75 -26.41 4.95
CA VAL A 533 23.71 -27.36 4.37
C VAL A 533 24.47 -28.09 5.48
N ALA A 534 24.96 -27.36 6.49
CA ALA A 534 25.65 -27.95 7.64
C ALA A 534 24.77 -28.96 8.39
N ALA A 535 23.47 -28.67 8.52
CA ALA A 535 22.50 -29.57 9.14
C ALA A 535 22.00 -30.70 8.23
N LYS A 536 22.47 -30.76 6.97
CA LYS A 536 22.03 -31.74 5.95
C LYS A 536 20.50 -31.76 5.76
N ALA A 537 19.86 -30.60 5.90
CA ALA A 537 18.42 -30.49 5.74
C ALA A 537 18.00 -30.72 4.28
N THR A 538 16.79 -31.24 4.07
CA THR A 538 16.23 -31.47 2.72
C THR A 538 15.18 -30.41 2.40
N LEU A 539 15.56 -29.43 1.57
CA LEU A 539 14.73 -28.32 1.12
C LEU A 539 15.32 -27.66 -0.12
N THR A 540 14.48 -26.90 -0.84
CA THR A 540 14.92 -26.07 -1.97
C THR A 540 14.78 -24.60 -1.64
N TYR A 541 15.88 -23.85 -1.64
CA TYR A 541 15.85 -22.40 -1.63
C TYR A 541 15.53 -21.86 -3.01
N LYS A 542 14.48 -21.05 -3.10
CA LYS A 542 14.06 -20.34 -4.32
C LYS A 542 14.48 -18.89 -4.19
N ILE A 543 15.66 -18.58 -4.72
CA ILE A 543 16.22 -17.22 -4.71
C ILE A 543 15.64 -16.46 -5.89
N LEU A 544 14.74 -15.51 -5.63
CA LEU A 544 14.24 -14.58 -6.64
C LEU A 544 15.25 -13.44 -6.81
N PHE A 545 15.98 -13.45 -7.92
CA PHE A 545 16.84 -12.35 -8.35
C PHE A 545 16.01 -11.35 -9.17
N ASN A 546 15.70 -10.20 -8.58
CA ASN A 546 14.86 -9.19 -9.19
C ASN A 546 15.55 -7.83 -9.38
N ASP A 547 16.82 -7.71 -8.95
CA ASP A 547 17.69 -6.54 -9.14
C ASP A 547 17.21 -5.27 -8.42
N ALA A 548 16.33 -5.40 -7.41
CA ALA A 548 15.86 -4.26 -6.63
C ALA A 548 15.26 -4.65 -5.26
N VAL A 549 15.57 -3.88 -4.22
CA VAL A 549 14.82 -3.94 -2.96
C VAL A 549 13.49 -3.22 -3.14
N ALA A 550 12.51 -3.96 -3.68
CA ALA A 550 11.31 -3.39 -4.27
C ALA A 550 10.39 -2.69 -3.26
N MET A 551 10.07 -3.34 -2.14
CA MET A 551 9.07 -2.86 -1.18
C MET A 551 9.48 -1.60 -0.41
N THR A 552 10.77 -1.30 -0.32
CA THR A 552 11.29 -0.08 0.32
C THR A 552 11.54 1.06 -0.66
N GLY A 553 11.15 0.91 -1.93
CA GLY A 553 11.10 1.99 -2.94
C GLY A 553 11.98 1.79 -4.18
N GLY A 554 12.57 0.59 -4.34
CA GLY A 554 13.29 0.18 -5.55
C GLY A 554 14.76 0.59 -5.56
N GLN A 555 15.38 0.63 -4.38
CA GLN A 555 16.81 0.82 -4.20
C GLN A 555 17.60 -0.38 -4.76
N PRO A 556 18.85 -0.19 -5.24
CA PRO A 556 19.74 -1.29 -5.60
C PRO A 556 20.11 -2.13 -4.37
N VAL A 557 20.39 -3.43 -4.54
CA VAL A 557 20.97 -4.25 -3.45
C VAL A 557 22.34 -3.66 -3.07
N ASP A 558 22.69 -3.69 -1.78
CA ASP A 558 24.01 -3.25 -1.32
C ASP A 558 25.08 -4.13 -1.97
N GLY A 559 26.09 -3.54 -2.63
CA GLY A 559 27.15 -4.29 -3.32
C GLY A 559 26.80 -4.86 -4.71
N VAL A 560 27.78 -5.51 -5.34
CA VAL A 560 27.63 -6.12 -6.67
C VAL A 560 27.26 -7.60 -6.50
N ILE A 561 25.98 -7.92 -6.67
CA ILE A 561 25.50 -9.30 -6.73
C ILE A 561 25.03 -9.64 -8.16
N SER A 562 25.39 -10.82 -8.64
CA SER A 562 24.97 -11.33 -9.94
C SER A 562 24.56 -12.80 -9.81
N VAL A 563 23.80 -13.29 -10.79
CA VAL A 563 23.29 -14.68 -10.77
C VAL A 563 24.43 -15.71 -10.76
N ASP A 564 25.53 -15.45 -11.50
CA ASP A 564 26.72 -16.30 -11.48
C ASP A 564 27.47 -16.25 -10.16
N ALA A 565 27.55 -15.07 -9.52
CA ALA A 565 28.16 -14.92 -8.20
C ALA A 565 27.37 -15.70 -7.14
N ILE A 566 26.04 -15.59 -7.13
CA ILE A 566 25.18 -16.40 -6.24
C ILE A 566 25.42 -17.88 -6.47
N ALA A 567 25.40 -18.32 -7.74
CA ALA A 567 25.59 -19.73 -8.08
C ALA A 567 26.92 -20.30 -7.56
N ARG A 568 28.03 -19.56 -7.74
CA ARG A 568 29.34 -19.93 -7.18
C ARG A 568 29.35 -19.95 -5.66
N GLN A 569 28.75 -18.93 -5.04
CA GLN A 569 28.76 -18.79 -3.60
C GLN A 569 27.98 -19.94 -2.94
N VAL A 570 26.78 -20.26 -3.41
CA VAL A 570 26.01 -21.39 -2.86
C VAL A 570 26.64 -22.75 -3.17
N GLU A 571 27.28 -22.91 -4.33
CA GLU A 571 28.02 -24.13 -4.66
C GLU A 571 29.19 -24.34 -3.70
N SER A 572 29.94 -23.27 -3.38
CA SER A 572 31.03 -23.34 -2.40
C SER A 572 30.57 -23.67 -0.98
N GLU A 573 29.32 -23.39 -0.63
CA GLU A 573 28.71 -23.81 0.65
C GLU A 573 28.37 -25.30 0.68
N GLY A 574 28.35 -25.98 -0.46
CA GLY A 574 28.05 -27.41 -0.55
C GLY A 574 26.59 -27.75 -0.88
N VAL A 575 25.85 -26.84 -1.53
CA VAL A 575 24.49 -27.18 -2.02
C VAL A 575 24.57 -28.29 -3.06
N SER A 576 23.63 -29.24 -3.00
CA SER A 576 23.66 -30.44 -3.83
C SER A 576 23.35 -30.16 -5.31
N LYS A 577 22.61 -29.09 -5.59
CA LYS A 577 22.27 -28.68 -6.96
C LYS A 577 21.95 -27.19 -7.06
N VAL A 578 22.43 -26.55 -8.12
CA VAL A 578 22.07 -25.18 -8.52
C VAL A 578 21.36 -25.20 -9.87
N VAL A 579 20.22 -24.52 -9.95
CA VAL A 579 19.45 -24.34 -11.20
C VAL A 579 19.12 -22.87 -11.40
N VAL A 580 19.37 -22.35 -12.60
CA VAL A 580 18.99 -21.00 -13.03
C VAL A 580 17.76 -21.08 -13.92
N VAL A 581 16.73 -20.31 -13.55
CA VAL A 581 15.48 -20.17 -14.30
C VAL A 581 15.29 -18.70 -14.67
N SER A 582 15.05 -18.38 -15.93
CA SER A 582 14.88 -16.98 -16.39
C SER A 582 13.85 -16.86 -17.51
N ASP A 583 13.23 -15.68 -17.65
CA ASP A 583 12.40 -15.33 -18.81
C ASP A 583 13.22 -14.98 -20.07
N ALA A 584 14.54 -14.88 -19.94
CA ALA A 584 15.49 -14.60 -21.01
C ALA A 584 16.75 -15.46 -20.86
N ILE A 585 16.59 -16.78 -20.72
CA ILE A 585 17.70 -17.71 -20.37
C ILE A 585 18.90 -17.65 -21.31
N GLY A 586 18.70 -17.36 -22.60
CA GLY A 586 19.78 -17.26 -23.59
C GLY A 586 20.81 -16.16 -23.30
N LYS A 587 20.50 -15.18 -22.45
CA LYS A 587 21.48 -14.14 -22.07
C LYS A 587 22.68 -14.70 -21.29
N TYR A 588 22.53 -15.88 -20.69
CA TYR A 588 23.61 -16.53 -19.96
C TYR A 588 24.54 -17.35 -20.88
N ASP A 589 24.16 -17.60 -22.13
CA ASP A 589 24.96 -18.44 -23.05
C ASP A 589 26.40 -17.93 -23.22
N ALA A 590 26.58 -16.61 -23.26
CA ALA A 590 27.88 -15.95 -23.39
C ALA A 590 28.73 -15.96 -22.09
N ILE A 591 28.15 -16.34 -20.95
CA ILE A 591 28.80 -16.30 -19.64
C ILE A 591 28.65 -17.62 -18.86
N LYS A 592 28.33 -18.73 -19.52
CA LYS A 592 28.15 -20.04 -18.86
C LYS A 592 29.40 -20.52 -18.15
N ASP A 593 30.57 -20.20 -18.68
CA ASP A 593 31.88 -20.45 -18.10
C ASP A 593 32.09 -19.73 -16.75
N ARG A 594 31.30 -18.67 -16.49
CA ARG A 594 31.28 -18.02 -15.18
C ARG A 594 30.48 -18.80 -14.13
N PHE A 595 29.71 -19.82 -14.47
CA PHE A 595 28.94 -20.60 -13.50
C PHE A 595 29.67 -21.87 -13.05
N PRO A 596 29.33 -22.44 -11.88
CA PRO A 596 29.78 -23.79 -11.53
C PRO A 596 29.36 -24.80 -12.59
N SER A 597 30.22 -25.77 -12.89
CA SER A 597 30.02 -26.74 -13.99
C SER A 597 28.73 -27.55 -13.88
N GLY A 598 28.24 -27.79 -12.65
CA GLY A 598 26.98 -28.49 -12.38
C GLY A 598 25.71 -27.66 -12.55
N THR A 599 25.80 -26.37 -12.90
CA THR A 599 24.65 -25.46 -13.00
C THR A 599 23.81 -25.77 -14.23
N GLU A 600 22.50 -25.89 -14.05
CA GLU A 600 21.55 -26.04 -15.15
C GLU A 600 20.82 -24.74 -15.47
N PHE A 601 20.45 -24.57 -16.74
CA PHE A 601 19.80 -23.36 -17.26
C PHE A 601 18.48 -23.73 -17.94
N HIS A 602 17.38 -23.16 -17.47
CA HIS A 602 16.04 -23.48 -17.95
C HIS A 602 15.21 -22.21 -18.22
N ASP A 603 14.36 -22.26 -19.24
CA ASP A 603 13.34 -21.21 -19.44
C ASP A 603 12.31 -21.27 -18.29
N ARG A 604 11.76 -20.11 -17.93
CA ARG A 604 10.71 -20.01 -16.88
C ARG A 604 9.50 -20.94 -17.12
N ALA A 605 9.23 -21.36 -18.34
CA ALA A 605 8.16 -22.31 -18.65
C ALA A 605 8.41 -23.72 -18.06
N ALA A 606 9.66 -24.09 -17.82
CA ALA A 606 10.06 -25.38 -17.23
C ALA A 606 10.03 -25.38 -15.69
N LEU A 607 9.61 -24.28 -15.05
CA LEU A 607 9.69 -24.11 -13.58
C LEU A 607 9.02 -25.27 -12.80
N ASP A 608 7.84 -25.73 -13.20
CA ASP A 608 7.15 -26.83 -12.49
C ASP A 608 7.93 -28.15 -12.57
N GLU A 609 8.43 -28.48 -13.76
CA GLU A 609 9.24 -29.68 -14.00
C GLU A 609 10.55 -29.66 -13.20
N VAL A 610 11.26 -28.53 -13.23
CA VAL A 610 12.48 -28.33 -12.44
C VAL A 610 12.20 -28.49 -10.95
N GLN A 611 11.15 -27.85 -10.42
CA GLN A 611 10.81 -27.93 -9.00
C GLN A 611 10.44 -29.36 -8.57
N ARG A 612 9.67 -30.10 -9.39
CA ARG A 612 9.34 -31.51 -9.09
C ARG A 612 10.60 -32.35 -8.95
N ARG A 613 11.57 -32.17 -9.83
CA ARG A 613 12.85 -32.89 -9.74
C ARG A 613 13.66 -32.47 -8.51
N LEU A 614 13.75 -31.18 -8.21
CA LEU A 614 14.50 -30.67 -7.04
C LEU A 614 13.90 -31.15 -5.71
N ARG A 615 12.57 -31.31 -5.63
CA ARG A 615 11.88 -31.83 -4.45
C ARG A 615 12.29 -33.25 -4.07
N GLU A 616 12.60 -34.09 -5.05
CA GLU A 616 12.99 -35.49 -4.83
C GLU A 616 14.49 -35.64 -4.52
N MET A 617 15.27 -34.55 -4.51
CA MET A 617 16.69 -34.55 -4.18
C MET A 617 16.89 -34.39 -2.66
N ALA A 618 17.64 -35.32 -2.06
CA ALA A 618 18.08 -35.17 -0.67
C ALA A 618 19.11 -34.04 -0.54
N GLY A 619 19.10 -33.36 0.61
CA GLY A 619 19.98 -32.23 0.90
C GLY A 619 19.43 -30.89 0.42
N VAL A 620 20.27 -29.85 0.49
CA VAL A 620 19.89 -28.48 0.13
C VAL A 620 20.09 -28.26 -1.35
N THR A 621 19.06 -27.81 -2.04
CA THR A 621 19.14 -27.40 -3.46
C THR A 621 18.78 -25.92 -3.60
N VAL A 622 19.29 -25.27 -4.64
CA VAL A 622 19.04 -23.84 -4.93
C VAL A 622 18.49 -23.68 -6.33
N LEU A 623 17.36 -23.00 -6.43
CA LEU A 623 16.76 -22.51 -7.66
C LEU A 623 16.85 -20.98 -7.68
N ILE A 624 17.68 -20.43 -8.57
CA ILE A 624 17.76 -18.99 -8.81
C ILE A 624 16.75 -18.64 -9.90
N TYR A 625 15.65 -18.00 -9.50
CA TYR A 625 14.65 -17.47 -10.43
C TYR A 625 15.00 -16.03 -10.74
N GLU A 626 15.49 -15.75 -11.94
CA GLU A 626 15.88 -14.40 -12.34
C GLU A 626 14.83 -13.75 -13.24
N GLN A 627 14.29 -12.63 -12.76
CA GLN A 627 13.42 -11.75 -13.52
C GLN A 627 13.28 -10.39 -12.80
N THR A 628 13.59 -9.29 -13.49
CA THR A 628 13.56 -7.93 -12.94
C THR A 628 12.22 -7.57 -12.29
N CYS A 629 12.28 -6.86 -11.15
CA CYS A 629 11.12 -6.29 -10.48
C CYS A 629 10.25 -5.47 -11.45
N ALA A 630 8.94 -5.75 -11.47
CA ALA A 630 8.02 -5.14 -12.42
C ALA A 630 7.83 -3.62 -12.24
N ALA A 631 7.91 -3.13 -10.99
CA ALA A 631 7.84 -1.70 -10.72
C ALA A 631 9.09 -0.97 -11.24
N GLU A 632 10.27 -1.54 -11.01
CA GLU A 632 11.54 -0.97 -11.45
C GLU A 632 11.69 -1.07 -12.97
N LYS A 633 11.28 -2.19 -13.58
CA LYS A 633 11.20 -2.36 -15.04
C LYS A 633 10.41 -1.22 -15.71
N ARG A 634 9.30 -0.81 -15.11
CA ARG A 634 8.49 0.33 -15.59
C ARG A 634 9.21 1.66 -15.41
N ARG A 635 9.87 1.87 -14.26
CA ARG A 635 10.62 3.10 -13.94
C ARG A 635 11.77 3.30 -14.93
N ARG A 636 12.60 2.28 -15.14
CA ARG A 636 13.74 2.31 -16.08
C ARG A 636 13.29 2.54 -17.53
N ARG A 637 12.19 1.90 -17.97
CA ARG A 637 11.58 2.17 -19.29
C ARG A 637 11.12 3.61 -19.44
N LYS A 638 10.48 4.19 -18.42
CA LYS A 638 10.05 5.61 -18.44
C LYS A 638 11.25 6.57 -18.53
N LYS A 639 12.38 6.21 -17.90
CA LYS A 639 13.64 6.96 -17.97
C LYS A 639 14.47 6.70 -19.23
N GLY A 640 14.10 5.72 -20.06
CA GLY A 640 14.88 5.31 -21.23
C GLY A 640 16.09 4.41 -20.94
N GLU A 641 16.24 3.94 -19.70
CA GLU A 641 17.35 3.08 -19.24
C GLU A 641 17.15 1.59 -19.59
N LEU A 642 15.93 1.20 -19.96
CA LEU A 642 15.60 -0.16 -20.40
C LEU A 642 14.72 -0.12 -21.64
N ALA A 643 15.02 -0.99 -22.62
CA ALA A 643 14.24 -1.08 -23.84
C ALA A 643 12.75 -1.37 -23.55
N ASP A 644 11.88 -0.56 -24.15
CA ASP A 644 10.45 -0.79 -24.12
C ASP A 644 10.03 -1.66 -25.32
N PRO A 645 9.52 -2.88 -25.10
CA PRO A 645 9.12 -3.74 -26.20
C PRO A 645 8.05 -3.06 -27.08
N PRO A 646 8.19 -3.08 -28.42
CA PRO A 646 7.23 -2.46 -29.34
C PRO A 646 5.94 -3.29 -29.49
N LYS A 647 5.79 -4.34 -28.68
CA LYS A 647 4.66 -5.26 -28.69
C LYS A 647 3.71 -4.96 -27.53
N ARG A 648 2.42 -4.96 -27.82
CA ARG A 648 1.32 -4.88 -26.85
C ARG A 648 0.35 -6.02 -27.09
N LEU A 649 -0.39 -6.41 -26.06
CA LEU A 649 -1.49 -7.35 -26.22
C LEU A 649 -2.80 -6.58 -26.19
N PHE A 650 -3.72 -6.98 -27.06
CA PHE A 650 -5.08 -6.51 -27.16
C PHE A 650 -6.02 -7.71 -26.99
N ILE A 651 -7.18 -7.49 -26.37
CA ILE A 651 -8.23 -8.49 -26.26
C ILE A 651 -9.40 -8.03 -27.11
N ASN A 652 -9.75 -8.79 -28.14
CA ASN A 652 -11.00 -8.58 -28.87
C ASN A 652 -12.16 -9.02 -27.95
N GLU A 653 -12.81 -8.06 -27.30
CA GLU A 653 -13.90 -8.29 -26.36
C GLU A 653 -15.11 -9.00 -26.98
N ALA A 654 -15.34 -8.81 -28.28
CA ALA A 654 -16.40 -9.50 -28.99
C ALA A 654 -16.15 -11.01 -29.03
N VAL A 655 -14.89 -11.44 -29.13
CA VAL A 655 -14.46 -12.85 -29.06
C VAL A 655 -14.30 -13.31 -27.61
N CYS A 656 -13.93 -12.44 -26.68
CA CYS A 656 -13.76 -12.79 -25.28
C CYS A 656 -15.03 -13.38 -24.65
N GLU A 657 -14.90 -14.44 -23.86
CA GLU A 657 -16.03 -15.04 -23.12
C GLU A 657 -16.08 -14.58 -21.65
N GLY A 658 -15.16 -13.73 -21.21
CA GLY A 658 -15.13 -13.27 -19.81
C GLY A 658 -14.72 -14.33 -18.79
N CYS A 659 -14.27 -15.52 -19.22
CA CYS A 659 -14.02 -16.68 -18.34
C CYS A 659 -12.94 -16.49 -17.26
N GLY A 660 -12.09 -15.47 -17.36
CA GLY A 660 -11.04 -15.21 -16.37
C GLY A 660 -9.82 -16.12 -16.45
N ASP A 661 -9.73 -17.11 -17.35
CA ASP A 661 -8.54 -17.97 -17.41
C ASP A 661 -7.23 -17.16 -17.64
N CYS A 662 -7.29 -16.05 -18.38
CA CYS A 662 -6.17 -15.12 -18.49
C CYS A 662 -5.69 -14.54 -17.14
N THR A 663 -6.58 -14.29 -16.17
CA THR A 663 -6.22 -13.86 -14.80
C THR A 663 -5.75 -15.05 -13.97
N VAL A 664 -6.33 -16.24 -14.12
CA VAL A 664 -5.85 -17.48 -13.46
C VAL A 664 -4.40 -17.79 -13.84
N GLN A 665 -4.07 -17.67 -15.13
CA GLN A 665 -2.71 -17.93 -15.63
C GLN A 665 -1.71 -16.86 -15.19
N SER A 666 -2.07 -15.58 -15.32
CA SER A 666 -1.14 -14.46 -15.16
C SER A 666 -1.13 -13.81 -13.78
N ASN A 667 -2.23 -13.92 -13.05
CA ASN A 667 -2.47 -13.24 -11.79
C ASN A 667 -2.26 -11.71 -11.88
N CYS A 668 -2.63 -11.12 -13.02
CA CYS A 668 -2.24 -9.77 -13.40
C CYS A 668 -3.37 -8.75 -13.20
N VAL A 669 -3.11 -7.75 -12.34
CA VAL A 669 -4.01 -6.62 -12.07
C VAL A 669 -4.26 -5.68 -13.27
N ALA A 670 -3.51 -5.81 -14.37
CA ALA A 670 -3.75 -5.03 -15.58
C ALA A 670 -4.80 -5.67 -16.53
N VAL A 671 -5.32 -6.85 -16.19
CA VAL A 671 -6.44 -7.47 -16.91
C VAL A 671 -7.72 -7.11 -16.18
N LEU A 672 -8.43 -6.11 -16.70
CA LEU A 672 -9.62 -5.56 -16.06
C LEU A 672 -10.89 -6.25 -16.56
N PRO A 673 -11.94 -6.39 -15.72
CA PRO A 673 -13.29 -6.62 -16.21
C PRO A 673 -13.71 -5.47 -17.15
N HIS A 674 -14.58 -5.79 -18.11
CA HIS A 674 -15.16 -4.80 -19.00
C HIS A 674 -16.60 -5.19 -19.31
N GLU A 675 -17.55 -4.38 -18.86
CA GLU A 675 -18.97 -4.61 -19.15
C GLU A 675 -19.29 -4.30 -20.61
N THR A 676 -20.02 -5.20 -21.27
CA THR A 676 -20.47 -5.04 -22.65
C THR A 676 -21.92 -5.50 -22.78
N PRO A 677 -22.67 -5.09 -23.81
CA PRO A 677 -24.03 -5.58 -24.06
C PRO A 677 -24.18 -7.10 -24.11
N MET A 678 -23.09 -7.83 -24.44
CA MET A 678 -23.01 -9.29 -24.49
C MET A 678 -22.49 -9.92 -23.18
N GLY A 679 -22.59 -9.18 -22.07
CA GLY A 679 -22.12 -9.54 -20.74
C GLY A 679 -20.66 -9.16 -20.48
N ARG A 680 -20.20 -9.42 -19.24
CA ARG A 680 -18.85 -9.11 -18.77
C ARG A 680 -17.75 -9.78 -19.61
N LYS A 681 -16.80 -8.97 -20.09
CA LYS A 681 -15.60 -9.34 -20.87
C LYS A 681 -14.34 -8.92 -20.13
N ARG A 682 -13.19 -9.04 -20.81
CA ARG A 682 -11.87 -8.62 -20.29
C ARG A 682 -11.22 -7.63 -21.24
N LYS A 683 -10.56 -6.63 -20.68
CA LYS A 683 -9.68 -5.70 -21.41
C LYS A 683 -8.32 -5.62 -20.72
N ILE A 684 -7.30 -5.20 -21.47
CA ILE A 684 -5.98 -4.93 -20.92
C ILE A 684 -5.85 -3.42 -20.72
N ASP A 685 -5.57 -3.01 -19.49
CA ASP A 685 -5.12 -1.65 -19.20
C ASP A 685 -3.73 -1.43 -19.80
N GLN A 686 -3.67 -0.68 -20.90
CA GLN A 686 -2.44 -0.42 -21.63
C GLN A 686 -1.48 0.52 -20.90
N THR A 687 -1.98 1.27 -19.91
CA THR A 687 -1.23 2.22 -19.09
C THR A 687 -0.53 1.49 -17.94
N SER A 688 -1.20 0.51 -17.34
CA SER A 688 -0.67 -0.30 -16.23
C SER A 688 0.11 -1.54 -16.67
N CYS A 689 -0.10 -2.03 -17.90
CA CYS A 689 0.53 -3.25 -18.40
C CYS A 689 2.06 -3.16 -18.49
N ASN A 690 2.77 -4.11 -17.87
CA ASN A 690 4.23 -4.22 -17.88
C ASN A 690 4.79 -5.12 -18.99
N LYS A 691 3.94 -5.60 -19.91
CA LYS A 691 4.34 -6.35 -21.11
C LYS A 691 5.13 -7.64 -20.81
N ASP A 692 4.67 -8.43 -19.83
CA ASP A 692 5.23 -9.77 -19.52
C ASP A 692 4.58 -10.89 -20.36
N TYR A 693 3.44 -10.57 -20.99
CA TYR A 693 2.62 -11.39 -21.88
C TYR A 693 2.06 -12.68 -21.26
N SER A 694 2.16 -12.87 -19.94
CA SER A 694 1.72 -14.10 -19.27
C SER A 694 0.22 -14.34 -19.40
N CYS A 695 -0.58 -13.27 -19.51
CA CYS A 695 -2.03 -13.35 -19.74
C CYS A 695 -2.40 -14.02 -21.06
N ALA A 696 -1.52 -13.95 -22.08
CA ALA A 696 -1.72 -14.64 -23.34
C ALA A 696 -1.60 -16.16 -23.22
N LYS A 697 -1.17 -16.72 -22.08
CA LYS A 697 -1.22 -18.17 -21.82
C LYS A 697 -2.64 -18.68 -21.59
N GLY A 698 -3.58 -17.80 -21.22
CA GLY A 698 -4.98 -18.19 -21.05
C GLY A 698 -5.56 -18.74 -22.35
N PHE A 699 -6.32 -19.83 -22.27
CA PHE A 699 -6.89 -20.57 -23.38
C PHE A 699 -8.09 -19.82 -23.99
N CYS A 700 -7.79 -18.73 -24.69
CA CYS A 700 -8.76 -17.86 -25.34
C CYS A 700 -8.21 -17.32 -26.68
N PRO A 701 -8.97 -17.39 -27.78
CA PRO A 701 -8.57 -16.90 -29.10
C PRO A 701 -8.74 -15.39 -29.27
N SER A 702 -9.16 -14.66 -28.23
CA SER A 702 -9.37 -13.19 -28.27
C SER A 702 -8.09 -12.36 -28.23
N PHE A 703 -6.95 -12.98 -27.89
CA PHE A 703 -5.68 -12.27 -27.74
C PHE A 703 -5.03 -11.98 -29.09
N VAL A 704 -4.72 -10.69 -29.32
CA VAL A 704 -3.98 -10.21 -30.48
C VAL A 704 -2.73 -9.47 -30.00
N GLY A 705 -1.56 -9.90 -30.47
CA GLY A 705 -0.32 -9.15 -30.36
C GLY A 705 -0.29 -8.04 -31.40
N VAL A 706 -0.06 -6.81 -30.96
CA VAL A 706 0.09 -5.63 -31.81
C VAL A 706 1.55 -5.18 -31.70
N THR A 707 2.28 -5.26 -32.81
CA THR A 707 3.69 -4.86 -32.89
C THR A 707 3.81 -3.62 -33.79
N GLY A 708 4.60 -2.63 -33.37
CA GLY A 708 4.84 -1.39 -34.14
C GLY A 708 3.82 -0.28 -33.89
N GLY A 709 2.66 -0.61 -33.32
CA GLY A 709 1.63 0.36 -32.93
C GLY A 709 2.00 1.13 -31.66
N LYS A 710 1.88 2.46 -31.70
CA LYS A 710 1.89 3.32 -30.51
C LYS A 710 0.46 3.51 -30.02
N LEU A 711 0.27 3.74 -28.73
CA LEU A 711 -1.04 4.14 -28.23
C LEU A 711 -1.39 5.48 -28.86
N ARG A 712 -2.54 5.55 -29.53
CA ARG A 712 -3.04 6.80 -30.07
C ARG A 712 -3.28 7.75 -28.90
N ARG A 713 -2.64 8.92 -28.93
CA ARG A 713 -2.94 9.97 -27.96
C ARG A 713 -4.31 10.51 -28.32
N LYS A 714 -5.34 10.16 -27.54
CA LYS A 714 -6.61 10.88 -27.61
C LYS A 714 -6.28 12.34 -27.32
N SER A 715 -6.42 13.20 -28.32
CA SER A 715 -6.48 14.64 -28.08
C SER A 715 -7.82 14.82 -27.38
N GLY A 716 -7.85 14.78 -26.04
CA GLY A 716 -9.09 14.91 -25.29
C GLY A 716 -9.80 16.22 -25.67
N ALA A 717 -11.07 16.39 -25.28
CA ALA A 717 -11.88 17.53 -25.71
C ALA A 717 -11.24 18.92 -25.46
N LEU A 718 -10.24 19.01 -24.57
CA LEU A 718 -9.46 20.23 -24.32
C LEU A 718 -8.44 20.60 -25.42
N ALA A 719 -8.11 19.68 -26.34
CA ALA A 719 -7.11 19.93 -27.37
C ALA A 719 -7.59 20.92 -28.46
N SER A 720 -8.89 20.96 -28.75
CA SER A 720 -9.49 21.80 -29.81
C SER A 720 -10.22 23.05 -29.28
N GLY A 721 -10.14 23.35 -27.98
CA GLY A 721 -10.89 24.45 -27.36
C GLY A 721 -10.27 25.01 -26.08
N ARG A 722 -8.94 24.89 -25.93
CA ARG A 722 -8.22 25.24 -24.68
C ARG A 722 -8.49 26.65 -24.19
N ASP A 723 -8.50 27.65 -25.08
CA ASP A 723 -8.71 29.06 -24.68
C ASP A 723 -10.14 29.30 -24.17
N ALA A 724 -11.14 28.71 -24.84
CA ALA A 724 -12.55 28.76 -24.40
C ALA A 724 -12.74 28.03 -23.05
N PHE A 725 -12.07 26.89 -22.86
CA PHE A 725 -12.05 26.19 -21.59
C PHE A 725 -11.43 27.03 -20.47
N LEU A 726 -10.24 27.60 -20.69
CA LEU A 726 -9.56 28.43 -19.69
C LEU A 726 -10.38 29.68 -19.35
N HIS A 727 -11.06 30.28 -20.33
CA HIS A 727 -11.94 31.42 -20.09
C HIS A 727 -13.14 31.05 -19.20
N ARG A 728 -13.77 29.89 -19.44
CA ARG A 728 -14.86 29.37 -18.59
C ARG A 728 -14.38 29.06 -17.17
N VAL A 729 -13.20 28.46 -17.03
CA VAL A 729 -12.60 28.18 -15.72
C VAL A 729 -12.29 29.48 -14.96
N ALA A 730 -11.80 30.51 -15.66
CA ALA A 730 -11.52 31.82 -15.06
C ALA A 730 -12.80 32.56 -14.61
N ALA A 731 -13.94 32.29 -15.25
CA ALA A 731 -15.23 32.88 -14.90
C ALA A 731 -15.92 32.20 -13.70
N LEU A 732 -15.39 31.09 -13.18
CA LEU A 732 -15.98 30.39 -12.04
C LEU A 732 -15.84 31.24 -10.76
N PRO A 733 -16.89 31.28 -9.91
CA PRO A 733 -16.79 31.93 -8.61
C PRO A 733 -15.75 31.21 -7.74
N TYR A 734 -15.04 31.97 -6.91
CA TYR A 734 -14.12 31.37 -5.94
C TYR A 734 -14.93 30.86 -4.74
N PRO A 735 -14.51 29.74 -4.12
CA PRO A 735 -15.08 29.31 -2.85
C PRO A 735 -14.97 30.39 -1.78
N ALA A 736 -15.89 30.40 -0.82
CA ALA A 736 -15.81 31.31 0.33
C ALA A 736 -14.53 31.03 1.16
N GLU A 737 -14.00 32.08 1.78
CA GLU A 737 -12.85 31.94 2.70
C GLU A 737 -13.24 31.09 3.92
N HIS A 738 -12.30 30.26 4.37
CA HIS A 738 -12.48 29.43 5.55
C HIS A 738 -12.19 30.22 6.83
N ALA A 739 -13.11 30.15 7.80
CA ALA A 739 -12.92 30.74 9.13
C ALA A 739 -12.25 29.74 10.08
N TRP A 740 -11.04 30.06 10.52
CA TRP A 740 -10.22 29.18 11.36
C TRP A 740 -10.61 29.27 12.83
N THR A 741 -11.33 28.27 13.33
CA THR A 741 -11.63 28.09 14.77
C THR A 741 -10.94 26.87 15.36
N ALA A 742 -10.56 25.92 14.51
CA ALA A 742 -9.86 24.68 14.82
C ALA A 742 -9.00 24.26 13.61
N PRO A 743 -8.16 23.22 13.72
CA PRO A 743 -7.57 22.58 12.55
C PRO A 743 -8.63 22.14 11.55
N TYR A 744 -8.28 22.18 10.26
CA TYR A 744 -9.08 21.61 9.18
C TYR A 744 -8.51 20.25 8.78
N ASP A 745 -9.31 19.20 8.92
CA ASP A 745 -8.91 17.82 8.76
C ASP A 745 -9.46 17.23 7.45
N LEU A 746 -8.57 17.03 6.46
CA LEU A 746 -8.89 16.45 5.15
C LEU A 746 -8.28 15.06 5.01
N LEU A 747 -9.13 14.05 4.89
CA LEU A 747 -8.70 12.69 4.57
C LEU A 747 -8.76 12.45 3.06
N VAL A 748 -7.63 12.10 2.44
CA VAL A 748 -7.60 11.65 1.05
C VAL A 748 -7.42 10.14 1.02
N THR A 749 -8.37 9.42 0.43
CA THR A 749 -8.31 7.96 0.35
C THR A 749 -8.13 7.50 -1.10
N GLY A 750 -7.42 6.40 -1.31
CA GLY A 750 -7.34 5.79 -2.63
C GLY A 750 -6.39 4.60 -2.72
N VAL A 751 -5.98 4.27 -3.95
CA VAL A 751 -5.17 3.09 -4.24
C VAL A 751 -3.70 3.44 -4.40
N GLY A 752 -2.81 2.63 -3.82
CA GLY A 752 -1.36 2.78 -3.95
C GLY A 752 -0.92 2.86 -5.42
N GLY A 753 -0.08 3.85 -5.72
CA GLY A 753 0.45 4.11 -7.07
C GLY A 753 -0.47 4.91 -8.01
N THR A 754 -1.60 5.45 -7.53
CA THR A 754 -2.52 6.29 -8.32
C THR A 754 -2.34 7.80 -8.10
N GLY A 755 -1.48 8.23 -7.17
CA GLY A 755 -1.19 9.64 -6.91
C GLY A 755 -1.85 10.24 -5.67
N VAL A 756 -2.49 9.44 -4.81
CA VAL A 756 -3.11 9.88 -3.54
C VAL A 756 -2.13 10.66 -2.65
N VAL A 757 -0.94 10.08 -2.39
CA VAL A 757 0.14 10.73 -1.63
C VAL A 757 0.56 12.08 -2.25
N THR A 758 0.55 12.17 -3.59
CA THR A 758 0.87 13.42 -4.29
C THR A 758 -0.18 14.49 -4.06
N VAL A 759 -1.47 14.14 -4.02
CA VAL A 759 -2.55 15.08 -3.69
C VAL A 759 -2.35 15.63 -2.28
N GLY A 760 -2.12 14.76 -1.29
CA GLY A 760 -1.87 15.19 0.09
C GLY A 760 -0.65 16.11 0.22
N ALA A 761 0.47 15.74 -0.41
CA ALA A 761 1.69 16.55 -0.41
C ALA A 761 1.53 17.92 -1.10
N VAL A 762 0.78 18.00 -2.21
CA VAL A 762 0.49 19.26 -2.91
C VAL A 762 -0.36 20.18 -2.04
N ILE A 763 -1.39 19.66 -1.36
CA ILE A 763 -2.25 20.45 -0.48
C ILE A 763 -1.45 20.96 0.73
N ALA A 764 -0.66 20.12 1.37
CA ALA A 764 0.18 20.52 2.50
C ALA A 764 1.26 21.55 2.11
N MET A 765 1.88 21.39 0.93
CA MET A 765 2.82 22.38 0.39
C MET A 765 2.13 23.71 0.08
N ALA A 766 0.92 23.70 -0.48
CA ALA A 766 0.16 24.93 -0.73
C ALA A 766 -0.13 25.69 0.58
N ALA A 767 -0.52 24.99 1.64
CA ALA A 767 -0.69 25.59 2.96
C ALA A 767 0.62 26.21 3.48
N HIS A 768 1.74 25.48 3.33
CA HIS A 768 3.05 26.01 3.65
C HIS A 768 3.39 27.27 2.85
N LEU A 769 3.08 27.34 1.55
CA LEU A 769 3.35 28.53 0.74
C LEU A 769 2.56 29.77 1.20
N GLU A 770 1.37 29.59 1.76
CA GLU A 770 0.48 30.66 2.24
C GLU A 770 0.78 31.19 3.64
N GLY A 771 1.80 30.68 4.33
CA GLY A 771 2.04 31.09 5.72
C GLY A 771 1.40 30.18 6.76
N LYS A 772 0.56 29.22 6.35
CA LYS A 772 -0.17 28.31 7.25
C LYS A 772 0.70 27.17 7.75
N ALA A 773 0.27 26.54 8.83
CA ALA A 773 0.84 25.30 9.31
C ALA A 773 0.12 24.11 8.65
N ALA A 774 0.87 23.07 8.34
CA ALA A 774 0.33 21.84 7.78
C ALA A 774 1.11 20.63 8.27
N SER A 775 0.41 19.52 8.44
CA SER A 775 0.97 18.19 8.54
C SER A 775 0.29 17.25 7.55
N VAL A 776 1.05 16.30 7.03
CA VAL A 776 0.54 15.21 6.19
C VAL A 776 1.15 13.90 6.67
N LEU A 777 0.32 12.89 6.88
CA LEU A 777 0.73 11.53 7.20
C LEU A 777 0.18 10.58 6.15
N ASP A 778 1.07 9.81 5.51
CA ASP A 778 0.70 8.88 4.44
C ASP A 778 0.86 7.44 4.89
N PHE A 779 -0.25 6.76 5.19
CA PHE A 779 -0.22 5.32 5.43
C PHE A 779 -0.39 4.55 4.13
N MET A 780 0.71 3.98 3.68
CA MET A 780 0.76 3.02 2.58
C MET A 780 0.82 1.63 3.20
N GLY A 781 -0.24 0.83 3.05
CA GLY A 781 -0.23 -0.56 3.55
C GLY A 781 0.88 -1.41 2.92
N PHE A 782 0.88 -2.71 3.20
CA PHE A 782 1.95 -3.65 2.79
C PHE A 782 2.30 -3.66 1.28
N ALA A 783 1.39 -3.23 0.40
CA ALA A 783 1.64 -3.13 -1.03
C ALA A 783 1.78 -1.67 -1.50
N GLN A 784 2.93 -1.35 -2.09
CA GLN A 784 3.15 -0.04 -2.75
C GLN A 784 2.15 0.27 -3.87
N LYS A 785 1.57 -0.76 -4.51
CA LYS A 785 0.59 -0.62 -5.57
C LYS A 785 -0.60 -1.55 -5.35
N GLY A 786 -1.81 -1.06 -5.59
CA GLY A 786 -3.03 -1.85 -5.48
C GLY A 786 -3.58 -2.02 -4.05
N GLY A 787 -2.78 -1.71 -3.02
CA GLY A 787 -3.23 -1.64 -1.63
C GLY A 787 -3.96 -0.32 -1.33
N SER A 788 -4.64 -0.27 -0.18
CA SER A 788 -5.25 0.95 0.35
C SER A 788 -4.18 1.96 0.76
N VAL A 789 -4.49 3.24 0.53
CA VAL A 789 -3.71 4.38 1.00
C VAL A 789 -4.65 5.37 1.67
N LEU A 790 -4.28 5.82 2.86
CA LEU A 790 -4.93 6.88 3.61
C LEU A 790 -3.90 8.01 3.80
N SER A 791 -4.21 9.19 3.27
CA SER A 791 -3.38 10.39 3.42
C SER A 791 -4.13 11.38 4.31
N PHE A 792 -3.61 11.60 5.50
CA PHE A 792 -4.18 12.45 6.54
C PHE A 792 -3.58 13.84 6.41
N VAL A 793 -4.33 14.80 5.87
CA VAL A 793 -3.87 16.18 5.67
C VAL A 793 -4.53 17.07 6.71
N ARG A 794 -3.75 17.62 7.63
CA ARG A 794 -4.24 18.56 8.66
C ARG A 794 -3.68 19.94 8.40
N LEU A 795 -4.54 20.95 8.38
CA LEU A 795 -4.21 22.33 8.09
C LEU A 795 -4.60 23.23 9.26
N ALA A 796 -3.83 24.28 9.53
CA ALA A 796 -4.19 25.29 10.52
C ALA A 796 -3.61 26.66 10.17
N ASP A 797 -4.27 27.72 10.63
CA ASP A 797 -3.77 29.10 10.61
C ASP A 797 -2.48 29.27 11.42
N SER A 798 -2.34 28.54 12.53
CA SER A 798 -1.15 28.54 13.38
C SER A 798 -0.68 27.12 13.74
N ARG A 799 0.59 27.01 14.12
CA ARG A 799 1.21 25.71 14.45
C ARG A 799 0.66 25.12 15.74
N GLU A 800 0.34 25.98 16.70
CA GLU A 800 -0.08 25.61 18.06
C GLU A 800 -1.40 24.82 18.06
N ARG A 801 -2.22 24.96 17.01
CA ARG A 801 -3.46 24.19 16.85
C ARG A 801 -3.23 22.78 16.33
N LEU A 802 -2.09 22.47 15.72
CA LEU A 802 -1.79 21.13 15.20
C LEU A 802 -1.08 20.32 16.27
N HIS A 803 -1.79 19.32 16.81
CA HIS A 803 -1.25 18.40 17.80
C HIS A 803 -0.86 17.06 17.16
N GLN A 804 -1.79 16.12 17.00
CA GLN A 804 -1.52 14.84 16.35
C GLN A 804 -1.44 14.97 14.82
N VAL A 805 -0.73 14.06 14.15
CA VAL A 805 -0.60 14.05 12.67
C VAL A 805 -1.70 13.21 11.98
N ARG A 806 -2.26 12.22 12.67
CA ARG A 806 -3.37 11.40 12.16
C ARG A 806 -4.70 12.12 12.38
N ILE A 807 -5.65 11.94 11.46
CA ILE A 807 -7.07 12.26 11.70
C ILE A 807 -7.68 11.04 12.39
N ASP A 808 -8.03 11.20 13.65
CA ASP A 808 -8.66 10.16 14.46
C ASP A 808 -10.18 10.22 14.33
N THR A 809 -10.85 9.54 15.23
CA THR A 809 -12.28 9.29 15.26
C THR A 809 -13.11 10.58 15.23
N GLN A 810 -14.07 10.66 14.31
CA GLN A 810 -15.00 11.78 14.15
C GLN A 810 -14.32 13.17 14.05
N GLN A 811 -13.13 13.25 13.44
CA GLN A 811 -12.37 14.50 13.27
C GLN A 811 -12.45 15.10 11.87
N ALA A 812 -12.66 14.30 10.82
CA ALA A 812 -12.55 14.78 9.46
C ALA A 812 -13.59 15.87 9.16
N ASP A 813 -13.15 16.99 8.58
CA ASP A 813 -14.05 17.99 8.00
C ASP A 813 -14.44 17.59 6.59
N ALA A 814 -13.51 16.96 5.86
CA ALA A 814 -13.76 16.46 4.51
C ALA A 814 -13.06 15.14 4.23
N ILE A 815 -13.69 14.31 3.40
CA ILE A 815 -13.09 13.13 2.79
C ILE A 815 -13.08 13.28 1.27
N LEU A 816 -11.89 13.23 0.68
CA LEU A 816 -11.71 13.06 -0.75
C LEU A 816 -11.47 11.58 -1.05
N ALA A 817 -12.55 10.85 -1.30
CA ALA A 817 -12.50 9.42 -1.58
C ALA A 817 -12.20 9.19 -3.07
N CYS A 818 -10.92 9.14 -3.43
CA CYS A 818 -10.48 8.85 -4.81
C CYS A 818 -10.75 7.37 -5.21
N ASP A 819 -10.95 6.49 -4.23
CA ASP A 819 -11.43 5.12 -4.40
C ASP A 819 -12.55 4.83 -3.40
N VAL A 820 -13.73 4.45 -3.89
CA VAL A 820 -14.91 4.22 -3.04
C VAL A 820 -14.70 3.07 -2.03
N VAL A 821 -13.95 2.03 -2.40
CA VAL A 821 -13.68 0.88 -1.50
C VAL A 821 -12.82 1.31 -0.30
N VAL A 822 -11.79 2.14 -0.52
CA VAL A 822 -10.98 2.66 0.59
C VAL A 822 -11.74 3.72 1.38
N GLY A 823 -12.49 4.60 0.72
CA GLY A 823 -13.32 5.60 1.40
C GLY A 823 -14.41 5.01 2.30
N ALA A 824 -14.96 3.85 1.94
CA ALA A 824 -15.96 3.12 2.73
C ALA A 824 -15.35 2.09 3.69
N SER A 825 -14.03 2.03 3.82
CA SER A 825 -13.37 1.15 4.80
C SER A 825 -13.62 1.66 6.23
N ALA A 826 -13.61 0.74 7.21
CA ALA A 826 -13.77 1.10 8.62
C ALA A 826 -12.71 2.13 9.07
N ASP A 827 -11.47 2.00 8.58
CA ASP A 827 -10.38 2.92 8.92
C ASP A 827 -10.63 4.36 8.44
N ALA A 828 -11.34 4.54 7.31
CA ALA A 828 -11.73 5.85 6.80
C ALA A 828 -13.02 6.34 7.47
N LEU A 829 -14.04 5.49 7.55
CA LEU A 829 -15.35 5.86 8.10
C LEU A 829 -15.31 6.20 9.58
N GLN A 830 -14.38 5.65 10.37
CA GLN A 830 -14.23 6.06 11.77
C GLN A 830 -13.91 7.56 11.91
N THR A 831 -13.29 8.19 10.91
CA THR A 831 -12.93 9.62 10.94
C THR A 831 -14.12 10.55 10.69
N VAL A 832 -15.24 10.01 10.21
CA VAL A 832 -16.44 10.77 9.82
C VAL A 832 -17.26 11.14 11.05
N ARG A 833 -17.66 12.41 11.14
CA ARG A 833 -18.66 12.91 12.08
C ARG A 833 -19.97 13.15 11.35
N HIS A 834 -21.03 12.48 11.81
CA HIS A 834 -22.36 12.56 11.22
C HIS A 834 -22.86 14.01 11.14
N GLY A 835 -23.40 14.42 10.00
CA GLY A 835 -23.94 15.76 9.75
C GLY A 835 -22.89 16.87 9.59
N ARG A 836 -21.59 16.59 9.78
CA ARG A 836 -20.50 17.57 9.64
C ARG A 836 -19.54 17.25 8.49
N THR A 837 -19.04 16.01 8.44
CA THR A 837 -18.00 15.64 7.50
C THR A 837 -18.55 15.57 6.08
N ARG A 838 -17.98 16.36 5.16
CA ARG A 838 -18.35 16.32 3.75
C ARG A 838 -17.55 15.26 3.00
N VAL A 839 -18.20 14.36 2.28
CA VAL A 839 -17.56 13.29 1.51
C VAL A 839 -17.72 13.58 0.02
N LEU A 840 -16.60 13.67 -0.69
CA LEU A 840 -16.59 13.65 -2.16
C LEU A 840 -16.09 12.28 -2.61
N ALA A 841 -17.00 11.45 -3.12
CA ALA A 841 -16.73 10.08 -3.51
C ALA A 841 -16.62 9.92 -5.02
N ASN A 842 -15.46 9.42 -5.44
CA ASN A 842 -15.25 9.01 -6.82
C ASN A 842 -15.83 7.60 -7.04
N VAL A 843 -16.87 7.50 -7.87
CA VAL A 843 -17.65 6.25 -8.05
C VAL A 843 -17.05 5.28 -9.06
N HIS A 844 -15.91 5.64 -9.66
CA HIS A 844 -15.27 4.81 -10.67
C HIS A 844 -14.85 3.44 -10.11
N GLU A 845 -15.32 2.37 -10.76
CA GLU A 845 -15.01 1.00 -10.35
C GLU A 845 -13.56 0.61 -10.66
N ILE A 846 -12.70 0.71 -9.66
CA ILE A 846 -11.32 0.20 -9.74
C ILE A 846 -11.30 -1.24 -9.22
N PRO A 847 -10.92 -2.25 -10.03
CA PRO A 847 -10.99 -3.66 -9.61
C PRO A 847 -10.17 -3.98 -8.35
N VAL A 848 -10.71 -4.87 -7.51
CA VAL A 848 -10.03 -5.40 -6.31
C VAL A 848 -9.36 -6.74 -6.59
N ALA A 849 -8.53 -7.22 -5.67
CA ALA A 849 -7.83 -8.50 -5.80
C ALA A 849 -8.78 -9.69 -6.01
N GLU A 850 -10.00 -9.62 -5.48
CA GLU A 850 -11.03 -10.64 -5.69
C GLU A 850 -11.39 -10.82 -7.17
N SER A 851 -11.42 -9.74 -7.96
CA SER A 851 -11.76 -9.77 -9.39
C SER A 851 -10.79 -10.60 -10.24
N LEU A 852 -9.63 -10.96 -9.69
CA LEU A 852 -8.65 -11.87 -10.31
C LEU A 852 -9.01 -13.34 -10.12
N ARG A 853 -9.68 -13.68 -9.00
CA ARG A 853 -10.10 -15.04 -8.63
C ARG A 853 -11.54 -15.32 -9.06
N ASN A 854 -12.42 -14.36 -8.86
CA ASN A 854 -13.82 -14.43 -9.24
C ASN A 854 -14.09 -13.49 -10.43
N PRO A 855 -14.39 -14.03 -11.63
CA PRO A 855 -14.70 -13.19 -12.78
C PRO A 855 -15.92 -12.28 -12.63
N ASP A 856 -16.86 -12.66 -11.77
CA ASP A 856 -18.11 -11.94 -11.53
C ASP A 856 -18.06 -11.12 -10.25
N ALA A 857 -16.87 -10.89 -9.67
CA ALA A 857 -16.73 -10.05 -8.49
C ALA A 857 -17.29 -8.65 -8.76
N ASP A 858 -18.20 -8.21 -7.90
CA ASP A 858 -18.83 -6.89 -7.91
C ASP A 858 -18.28 -6.09 -6.72
N LEU A 859 -18.04 -4.80 -6.93
CA LEU A 859 -17.61 -3.89 -5.86
C LEU A 859 -18.78 -3.42 -5.01
N HIS A 860 -20.02 -3.58 -5.50
CA HIS A 860 -21.23 -3.11 -4.86
C HIS A 860 -21.14 -1.62 -4.51
N VAL A 861 -20.80 -0.78 -5.50
CA VAL A 861 -20.56 0.66 -5.31
C VAL A 861 -21.72 1.34 -4.58
N ASP A 862 -22.97 1.01 -4.93
CA ASP A 862 -24.14 1.59 -4.26
C ASP A 862 -24.19 1.25 -2.76
N LEU A 863 -23.83 0.03 -2.37
CA LEU A 863 -23.77 -0.39 -0.97
C LEU A 863 -22.57 0.22 -0.22
N LEU A 864 -21.48 0.53 -0.93
CA LEU A 864 -20.36 1.27 -0.35
C LEU A 864 -20.73 2.75 -0.14
N LEU A 865 -21.47 3.36 -1.08
CA LEU A 865 -22.01 4.70 -0.93
C LEU A 865 -23.07 4.78 0.16
N GLU A 866 -23.91 3.76 0.31
CA GLU A 866 -24.87 3.63 1.40
C GLU A 866 -24.17 3.68 2.77
N LYS A 867 -23.02 3.01 2.93
CA LYS A 867 -22.22 3.11 4.15
C LYS A 867 -21.71 4.53 4.42
N MET A 868 -21.18 5.20 3.40
CA MET A 868 -20.71 6.57 3.54
C MET A 868 -21.85 7.51 3.95
N ARG A 869 -23.01 7.36 3.29
CA ARG A 869 -24.24 8.12 3.57
C ARG A 869 -24.79 7.85 4.96
N PHE A 870 -24.77 6.60 5.41
CA PHE A 870 -25.20 6.22 6.76
C PHE A 870 -24.36 6.95 7.82
N VAL A 871 -23.03 6.97 7.68
CA VAL A 871 -22.15 7.58 8.69
C VAL A 871 -22.12 9.11 8.57
N ALA A 872 -22.07 9.67 7.36
CA ALA A 872 -21.94 11.13 7.14
C ALA A 872 -23.28 11.88 7.11
N GLY A 873 -24.36 11.23 6.68
CA GLY A 873 -25.64 11.84 6.29
C GLY A 873 -25.75 12.03 4.77
N ASP A 874 -26.94 11.82 4.20
CA ASP A 874 -27.17 11.86 2.74
C ASP A 874 -26.74 13.17 2.09
N GLU A 875 -27.05 14.32 2.72
CA GLU A 875 -26.71 15.65 2.21
C GLU A 875 -25.20 15.94 2.20
N GLN A 876 -24.42 15.14 2.93
CA GLN A 876 -22.97 15.33 3.06
C GLN A 876 -22.16 14.54 2.04
N VAL A 877 -22.78 13.62 1.29
CA VAL A 877 -22.09 12.75 0.33
C VAL A 877 -22.37 13.19 -1.11
N GLU A 878 -21.36 13.75 -1.76
CA GLU A 878 -21.38 14.10 -3.19
C GLU A 878 -20.59 13.07 -3.99
N THR A 879 -21.06 12.73 -5.19
CA THR A 879 -20.43 11.73 -6.06
C THR A 879 -20.05 12.32 -7.42
N PHE A 880 -19.00 11.76 -8.03
CA PHE A 880 -18.55 12.10 -9.38
C PHE A 880 -17.67 10.96 -9.94
N ASP A 881 -17.36 10.99 -11.25
CA ASP A 881 -16.45 10.03 -11.89
C ASP A 881 -15.20 10.75 -12.42
N ALA A 882 -14.14 10.79 -11.61
CA ALA A 882 -12.90 11.50 -11.92
C ALA A 882 -12.14 10.87 -13.09
N GLN A 883 -12.17 9.53 -13.21
CA GLN A 883 -11.42 8.78 -14.21
C GLN A 883 -12.05 8.93 -15.58
N SER A 884 -13.38 8.86 -15.67
CA SER A 884 -14.10 9.08 -16.93
C SER A 884 -13.85 10.51 -17.43
N LEU A 885 -13.90 11.51 -16.54
CA LEU A 885 -13.57 12.89 -16.90
C LEU A 885 -12.12 13.04 -17.38
N ALA A 886 -11.16 12.44 -16.68
CA ALA A 886 -9.76 12.50 -17.07
C ALA A 886 -9.54 11.81 -18.44
N GLU A 887 -10.12 10.62 -18.65
CA GLU A 887 -10.00 9.91 -19.93
C GLU A 887 -10.62 10.69 -21.10
N GLU A 888 -11.80 11.28 -20.90
CA GLU A 888 -12.53 12.01 -21.94
C GLU A 888 -11.82 13.33 -22.34
N PHE A 889 -11.40 14.13 -21.34
CA PHE A 889 -10.89 15.48 -21.58
C PHE A 889 -9.38 15.58 -21.67
N LEU A 890 -8.63 14.69 -21.01
CA LEU A 890 -7.16 14.68 -20.98
C LEU A 890 -6.55 13.51 -21.77
N GLY A 891 -7.36 12.48 -22.08
CA GLY A 891 -6.93 11.33 -22.87
C GLY A 891 -6.31 10.18 -22.06
N ASP A 892 -6.15 10.34 -20.74
CA ASP A 892 -5.68 9.28 -19.83
C ASP A 892 -6.23 9.46 -18.41
N THR A 893 -6.18 8.39 -17.61
CA THR A 893 -6.71 8.36 -16.23
C THR A 893 -5.69 8.70 -15.15
N LEU A 894 -4.43 8.99 -15.49
CA LEU A 894 -3.36 9.19 -14.49
C LEU A 894 -3.56 10.47 -13.66
N ALA A 895 -4.20 11.48 -14.24
CA ALA A 895 -4.47 12.75 -13.58
C ALA A 895 -5.83 12.77 -12.83
N ALA A 896 -6.56 11.65 -12.75
CA ALA A 896 -7.90 11.58 -12.16
C ALA A 896 -7.94 12.12 -10.71
N ASN A 897 -6.94 11.79 -9.87
CA ASN A 897 -6.90 12.28 -8.50
C ASN A 897 -6.63 13.81 -8.41
N ILE A 898 -6.00 14.40 -9.43
CA ILE A 898 -5.82 15.87 -9.52
C ILE A 898 -7.12 16.53 -10.00
N VAL A 899 -7.88 15.89 -10.90
CA VAL A 899 -9.26 16.31 -11.22
C VAL A 899 -10.12 16.29 -9.96
N ALA A 900 -10.05 15.23 -9.16
CA ALA A 900 -10.72 15.11 -7.88
C ALA A 900 -10.37 16.26 -6.91
N ALA A 901 -9.09 16.60 -6.80
CA ALA A 901 -8.63 17.71 -5.97
C ALA A 901 -9.16 19.08 -6.46
N GLY A 902 -9.21 19.31 -7.77
CA GLY A 902 -9.77 20.52 -8.36
C GLY A 902 -11.28 20.66 -8.12
N TYR A 903 -12.01 19.54 -8.23
CA TYR A 903 -13.43 19.46 -7.89
C TYR A 903 -13.66 19.79 -6.41
N ALA A 904 -12.90 19.14 -5.52
CA ALA A 904 -12.97 19.35 -4.08
C ALA A 904 -12.69 20.81 -3.70
N TRP A 905 -11.67 21.43 -4.31
CA TRP A 905 -11.37 22.84 -4.10
C TRP A 905 -12.54 23.74 -4.50
N GLN A 906 -13.12 23.54 -5.69
CA GLN A 906 -14.23 24.36 -6.17
C GLN A 906 -15.50 24.21 -5.31
N ARG A 907 -15.68 23.06 -4.65
CA ARG A 907 -16.73 22.81 -3.64
C ARG A 907 -16.41 23.36 -2.25
N GLY A 908 -15.25 23.99 -2.05
CA GLY A 908 -14.82 24.55 -0.77
C GLY A 908 -14.32 23.51 0.24
N LEU A 909 -13.95 22.30 -0.21
CA LEU A 909 -13.44 21.22 0.65
C LEU A 909 -11.93 21.32 0.93
N VAL A 910 -11.23 22.21 0.22
CA VAL A 910 -9.80 22.47 0.41
C VAL A 910 -9.63 23.95 0.74
N PRO A 911 -9.39 24.33 2.02
CA PRO A 911 -9.44 25.72 2.49
C PRO A 911 -8.14 26.49 2.22
N LEU A 912 -7.70 26.49 0.96
CA LEU A 912 -6.47 27.15 0.50
C LEU A 912 -6.76 28.00 -0.73
N SER A 913 -5.94 29.01 -0.96
CA SER A 913 -5.98 29.83 -2.16
C SER A 913 -5.65 29.02 -3.42
N LEU A 914 -6.27 29.41 -4.54
CA LEU A 914 -5.96 28.83 -5.84
C LEU A 914 -4.49 29.04 -6.22
N GLU A 915 -3.94 30.22 -5.92
CA GLU A 915 -2.56 30.60 -6.26
C GLU A 915 -1.55 29.64 -5.64
N ALA A 916 -1.71 29.31 -4.36
CA ALA A 916 -0.79 28.42 -3.67
C ALA A 916 -0.90 26.97 -4.16
N LEU A 917 -2.11 26.49 -4.47
CA LEU A 917 -2.32 25.16 -5.05
C LEU A 917 -1.68 25.04 -6.44
N MET A 918 -1.85 26.07 -7.29
CA MET A 918 -1.21 26.10 -8.60
C MET A 918 0.32 26.12 -8.47
N HIS A 919 0.87 26.92 -7.55
CA HIS A 919 2.31 26.98 -7.32
C HIS A 919 2.88 25.69 -6.70
N ALA A 920 2.15 25.03 -5.80
CA ALA A 920 2.54 23.72 -5.27
C ALA A 920 2.59 22.64 -6.36
N ILE A 921 1.68 22.66 -7.34
CA ILE A 921 1.71 21.78 -8.52
C ILE A 921 2.96 22.06 -9.37
N GLU A 922 3.35 23.33 -9.52
CA GLU A 922 4.58 23.73 -10.23
C GLU A 922 5.83 23.20 -9.53
N LEU A 923 5.93 23.42 -8.21
CA LEU A 923 7.07 22.96 -7.41
C LEU A 923 7.25 21.43 -7.46
N ASN A 924 6.15 20.67 -7.51
CA ASN A 924 6.22 19.22 -7.66
C ASN A 924 6.94 18.77 -8.96
N GLY A 925 6.95 19.60 -10.01
CA GLY A 925 7.81 19.44 -11.18
C GLY A 925 7.45 18.28 -12.12
N VAL A 926 6.40 17.52 -11.84
CA VAL A 926 5.97 16.37 -12.66
C VAL A 926 4.77 16.75 -13.52
N ALA A 927 4.93 16.70 -14.85
CA ALA A 927 3.84 16.93 -15.81
C ALA A 927 2.98 18.18 -15.51
N VAL A 928 3.63 19.27 -15.12
CA VAL A 928 3.01 20.49 -14.53
C VAL A 928 1.79 20.96 -15.32
N ALA A 929 1.95 21.21 -16.63
CA ALA A 929 0.86 21.72 -17.47
C ALA A 929 -0.36 20.78 -17.54
N ALA A 930 -0.13 19.45 -17.53
CA ALA A 930 -1.20 18.47 -17.53
C ALA A 930 -1.93 18.44 -16.19
N ASN A 931 -1.21 18.52 -15.08
CA ASN A 931 -1.80 18.57 -13.73
C ASN A 931 -2.57 19.87 -13.47
N GLN A 932 -2.08 21.03 -13.92
CA GLN A 932 -2.82 22.29 -13.84
C GLN A 932 -4.11 22.26 -14.67
N SER A 933 -4.05 21.65 -15.87
CA SER A 933 -5.23 21.46 -16.71
C SER A 933 -6.24 20.50 -16.07
N ALA A 934 -5.75 19.40 -15.45
CA ALA A 934 -6.59 18.45 -14.72
C ALA A 934 -7.27 19.09 -13.51
N PHE A 935 -6.55 19.89 -12.73
CA PHE A 935 -7.13 20.63 -11.61
C PHE A 935 -8.21 21.60 -12.09
N SER A 936 -7.92 22.34 -13.16
CA SER A 936 -8.88 23.26 -13.79
C SER A 936 -10.12 22.55 -14.33
N LEU A 937 -9.96 21.33 -14.87
CA LEU A 937 -11.06 20.50 -15.34
C LEU A 937 -11.98 20.08 -14.18
N GLY A 938 -11.39 19.66 -13.06
CA GLY A 938 -12.12 19.35 -11.85
C GLY A 938 -12.93 20.55 -11.34
N ARG A 939 -12.33 21.74 -11.37
CA ARG A 939 -13.04 22.99 -11.04
C ARG A 939 -14.23 23.23 -11.95
N LEU A 940 -14.06 23.10 -13.27
CA LEU A 940 -15.17 23.29 -14.21
C LEU A 940 -16.30 22.29 -13.96
N ALA A 941 -15.96 21.02 -13.72
CA ALA A 941 -16.93 19.97 -13.44
C ALA A 941 -17.78 20.25 -12.18
N ALA A 942 -17.18 20.82 -11.15
CA ALA A 942 -17.91 21.19 -9.92
C ALA A 942 -18.70 22.51 -10.07
N GLY A 943 -18.11 23.52 -10.73
CA GLY A 943 -18.63 24.89 -10.75
C GLY A 943 -19.64 25.17 -11.86
N ASN A 944 -19.56 24.46 -12.99
CA ASN A 944 -20.48 24.60 -14.12
C ASN A 944 -20.57 23.30 -14.95
N PRO A 945 -21.33 22.29 -14.46
CA PRO A 945 -21.52 21.03 -15.18
C PRO A 945 -22.09 21.21 -16.59
N ASP A 946 -23.06 22.10 -16.78
CA ASP A 946 -23.68 22.35 -18.09
C ASP A 946 -22.65 22.87 -19.13
N ALA A 947 -21.71 23.71 -18.69
CA ALA A 947 -20.65 24.21 -19.55
C ALA A 947 -19.60 23.13 -19.89
N LEU A 948 -19.42 22.14 -19.01
CA LEU A 948 -18.60 20.97 -19.29
C LEU A 948 -19.28 20.07 -20.32
N ASP A 949 -20.60 19.85 -20.17
CA ASP A 949 -21.40 19.09 -21.13
C ASP A 949 -21.39 19.74 -22.52
N ALA A 950 -21.41 21.07 -22.58
CA ALA A 950 -21.28 21.81 -23.84
C ALA A 950 -19.88 21.72 -24.49
N LEU A 951 -18.83 21.35 -23.75
CA LEU A 951 -17.50 21.06 -24.29
C LEU A 951 -17.38 19.62 -24.82
N ARG A 952 -18.35 18.74 -24.50
CA ARG A 952 -18.42 17.42 -25.11
C ARG A 952 -18.83 17.57 -26.58
N ALA A 953 -17.89 17.35 -27.50
CA ALA A 953 -18.28 17.07 -28.88
C ALA A 953 -19.12 15.78 -28.89
N ALA A 954 -20.18 15.74 -29.71
CA ALA A 954 -21.24 14.74 -29.77
C ALA A 954 -20.90 13.33 -29.22
N PRO A 955 -21.83 12.70 -28.47
CA PRO A 955 -21.53 11.50 -27.68
C PRO A 955 -21.12 10.33 -28.58
N ALA A 956 -19.92 9.80 -28.35
CA ALA A 956 -19.61 8.41 -28.66
C ALA A 956 -19.99 7.56 -27.44
N ASP A 957 -21.22 7.01 -27.46
CA ASP A 957 -21.71 5.90 -26.64
C ASP A 957 -21.19 5.84 -25.19
N ALA A 958 -21.52 6.85 -24.39
CA ALA A 958 -21.35 6.82 -22.93
C ALA A 958 -22.72 6.65 -22.26
N GLN A 959 -23.29 5.45 -22.38
CA GLN A 959 -24.37 4.96 -21.52
C GLN A 959 -24.03 3.53 -21.12
N ALA A 960 -23.10 3.41 -20.20
CA ALA A 960 -22.96 2.24 -19.34
C ALA A 960 -23.68 2.53 -18.01
N SER A 961 -24.97 2.86 -18.07
CA SER A 961 -25.87 2.61 -16.95
C SER A 961 -26.15 1.09 -16.92
N SER A 962 -26.41 0.56 -15.72
CA SER A 962 -26.71 -0.85 -15.43
C SER A 962 -27.31 -1.60 -16.64
N LEU A 963 -26.54 -2.50 -17.26
CA LEU A 963 -26.96 -3.29 -18.43
C LEU A 963 -28.21 -4.15 -18.15
N ASP A 964 -28.61 -4.25 -16.88
CA ASP A 964 -29.76 -4.97 -16.36
C ASP A 964 -31.09 -4.20 -16.47
N GLU A 965 -31.08 -2.89 -16.72
CA GLU A 965 -32.31 -2.08 -16.82
C GLU A 965 -32.81 -1.85 -18.25
N ARG A 966 -32.08 -2.33 -19.28
CA ARG A 966 -32.51 -2.16 -20.68
C ARG A 966 -33.89 -2.80 -20.90
N PRO A 967 -34.80 -2.16 -21.66
CA PRO A 967 -36.09 -2.76 -22.00
C PRO A 967 -35.88 -4.11 -22.72
N LEU A 968 -36.67 -5.13 -22.36
CA LEU A 968 -36.56 -6.48 -22.93
C LEU A 968 -36.67 -6.46 -24.47
N ASP A 969 -37.46 -5.56 -25.03
CA ASP A 969 -37.64 -5.40 -26.48
C ASP A 969 -36.35 -4.99 -27.20
N VAL A 970 -35.52 -4.15 -26.57
CA VAL A 970 -34.20 -3.76 -27.11
C VAL A 970 -33.28 -4.97 -27.15
N LEU A 971 -33.28 -5.77 -26.06
CA LEU A 971 -32.48 -6.99 -25.99
C LEU A 971 -32.89 -8.00 -27.05
N ILE A 972 -34.20 -8.19 -27.29
CA ILE A 972 -34.71 -9.07 -28.35
C ILE A 972 -34.30 -8.56 -29.74
N ALA A 973 -34.42 -7.26 -30.00
CA ALA A 973 -34.06 -6.68 -31.29
C ALA A 973 -32.55 -6.80 -31.60
N GLU A 974 -31.70 -6.56 -30.60
CA GLU A 974 -30.25 -6.76 -30.71
C GLU A 974 -29.89 -8.23 -30.92
N ALA A 975 -30.50 -9.12 -30.14
CA ALA A 975 -30.33 -10.57 -30.27
C ALA A 975 -30.70 -11.05 -31.68
N ARG A 976 -31.84 -10.59 -32.22
CA ARG A 976 -32.31 -10.91 -33.57
C ARG A 976 -31.28 -10.46 -34.62
N ARG A 977 -30.78 -9.22 -34.51
CA ARG A 977 -29.76 -8.68 -35.41
C ARG A 977 -28.47 -9.49 -35.35
N HIS A 978 -28.02 -9.83 -34.14
CA HIS A 978 -26.82 -10.64 -33.92
C HIS A 978 -26.96 -12.05 -34.50
N LEU A 979 -28.07 -12.75 -34.20
CA LEU A 979 -28.32 -14.12 -34.67
C LEU A 979 -28.52 -14.19 -36.20
N THR A 980 -29.10 -13.16 -36.81
CA THR A 980 -29.19 -13.04 -38.28
C THR A 980 -27.80 -12.95 -38.91
N GLY A 981 -26.90 -12.17 -38.30
CA GLY A 981 -25.50 -12.07 -38.71
C GLY A 981 -24.75 -13.39 -38.51
N TYR A 982 -24.97 -14.04 -37.36
CA TYR A 982 -24.36 -15.32 -36.98
C TYR A 982 -24.72 -16.46 -37.93
N GLN A 983 -26.01 -16.67 -38.22
CA GLN A 983 -26.53 -17.73 -39.09
C GLN A 983 -27.39 -17.13 -40.21
N ASP A 984 -28.68 -16.91 -39.94
CA ASP A 984 -29.69 -16.35 -40.87
C ASP A 984 -30.93 -15.85 -40.10
N ALA A 985 -31.91 -15.29 -40.84
CA ALA A 985 -33.13 -14.73 -40.25
C ALA A 985 -34.02 -15.79 -39.59
N ALA A 986 -34.10 -17.01 -40.14
CA ALA A 986 -34.92 -18.08 -39.59
C ALA A 986 -34.39 -18.54 -38.21
N TRP A 987 -33.07 -18.55 -38.04
CA TRP A 987 -32.44 -18.81 -36.75
C TRP A 987 -32.79 -17.75 -35.70
N ALA A 988 -32.83 -16.48 -36.10
CA ALA A 988 -33.22 -15.37 -35.25
C ALA A 988 -34.73 -15.39 -34.91
N ASP A 989 -35.59 -15.77 -35.86
CA ASP A 989 -37.03 -15.94 -35.66
C ASP A 989 -37.33 -17.00 -34.59
N ARG A 990 -36.58 -18.13 -34.59
CA ARG A 990 -36.72 -19.17 -33.56
C ARG A 990 -36.45 -18.64 -32.16
N PHE A 991 -35.38 -17.86 -32.00
CA PHE A 991 -35.05 -17.23 -30.71
C PHE A 991 -36.18 -16.31 -30.24
N GLU A 992 -36.62 -15.41 -31.11
CA GLU A 992 -37.66 -14.42 -30.78
C GLU A 992 -38.99 -15.09 -30.42
N ALA A 993 -39.41 -16.11 -31.18
CA ALA A 993 -40.62 -16.86 -30.89
C ALA A 993 -40.59 -17.49 -29.49
N ARG A 994 -39.46 -18.10 -29.09
CA ARG A 994 -39.32 -18.69 -27.75
C ARG A 994 -39.39 -17.63 -26.66
N ILE A 995 -38.67 -16.52 -26.78
CA ILE A 995 -38.64 -15.48 -25.75
C ILE A 995 -40.00 -14.78 -25.62
N ARG A 996 -40.73 -14.57 -26.72
CA ARG A 996 -42.10 -14.04 -26.67
C ARG A 996 -43.05 -14.99 -25.95
N SER A 997 -42.97 -16.29 -26.22
CA SER A 997 -43.77 -17.30 -25.53
C SER A 997 -43.50 -17.32 -24.01
N LEU A 998 -42.22 -17.23 -23.60
CA LEU A 998 -41.86 -17.14 -22.18
C LEU A 998 -42.35 -15.84 -21.53
N ARG A 999 -42.23 -14.71 -22.23
CA ARG A 999 -42.72 -13.41 -21.77
C ARG A 999 -44.21 -13.45 -21.48
N GLU A 1000 -45.01 -13.99 -22.41
CA GLU A 1000 -46.46 -14.14 -22.25
C GLU A 1000 -46.78 -15.02 -21.04
N ARG A 1001 -46.08 -16.14 -20.86
CA ARG A 1001 -46.28 -17.03 -19.72
C ARG A 1001 -45.93 -16.36 -18.39
N GLU A 1002 -44.74 -15.76 -18.27
CA GLU A 1002 -44.28 -15.11 -17.04
C GLU A 1002 -45.13 -13.89 -16.67
N ALA A 1003 -45.56 -13.10 -17.65
CA ALA A 1003 -46.41 -11.93 -17.41
C ALA A 1003 -47.82 -12.28 -16.87
N THR A 1004 -48.29 -13.52 -17.06
CA THR A 1004 -49.59 -13.98 -16.54
C THR A 1004 -49.56 -14.44 -15.08
N LEU A 1005 -48.38 -14.43 -14.42
CA LEU A 1005 -48.23 -14.87 -13.03
C LEU A 1005 -48.83 -13.85 -12.04
N GLN A 1006 -49.89 -14.25 -11.35
CA GLN A 1006 -50.45 -13.45 -10.26
C GLN A 1006 -49.47 -13.39 -9.08
N GLY A 1007 -49.04 -12.17 -8.71
CA GLY A 1007 -48.05 -11.94 -7.64
C GLY A 1007 -46.59 -12.22 -8.05
N GLY A 1008 -46.31 -12.39 -9.34
CA GLY A 1008 -44.95 -12.51 -9.86
C GLY A 1008 -44.23 -11.16 -10.00
N ASP A 1009 -42.91 -11.22 -10.14
CA ASP A 1009 -42.04 -10.06 -10.38
C ASP A 1009 -42.30 -9.45 -11.78
N ALA A 1010 -42.68 -8.17 -11.79
CA ALA A 1010 -43.01 -7.42 -13.00
C ALA A 1010 -41.79 -7.16 -13.91
N SER A 1011 -40.56 -7.34 -13.42
CA SER A 1011 -39.34 -7.15 -14.22
C SER A 1011 -39.04 -8.33 -15.17
N LEU A 1012 -39.84 -9.40 -15.10
CA LEU A 1012 -39.73 -10.63 -15.89
C LEU A 1012 -38.33 -11.29 -15.82
N PRO A 1013 -37.81 -11.57 -14.60
CA PRO A 1013 -36.45 -12.06 -14.41
C PRO A 1013 -36.18 -13.41 -15.09
N PHE A 1014 -37.18 -14.30 -15.20
CA PHE A 1014 -37.02 -15.58 -15.87
C PHE A 1014 -36.83 -15.40 -17.38
N THR A 1015 -37.70 -14.62 -18.03
CA THR A 1015 -37.64 -14.33 -19.47
C THR A 1015 -36.37 -13.57 -19.83
N ARG A 1016 -35.98 -12.58 -19.01
CA ARG A 1016 -34.76 -11.78 -19.24
C ARG A 1016 -33.50 -12.66 -19.20
N ASN A 1017 -33.38 -13.52 -18.19
CA ASN A 1017 -32.25 -14.45 -18.08
C ASN A 1017 -32.28 -15.51 -19.18
N ALA A 1018 -33.46 -16.04 -19.52
CA ALA A 1018 -33.64 -16.97 -20.63
C ALA A 1018 -33.20 -16.35 -21.97
N ALA A 1019 -33.57 -15.09 -22.24
CA ALA A 1019 -33.18 -14.38 -23.45
C ALA A 1019 -31.66 -14.21 -23.55
N ARG A 1020 -30.98 -13.84 -22.46
CA ARG A 1020 -29.52 -13.71 -22.44
C ARG A 1020 -28.81 -15.05 -22.62
N SER A 1021 -29.26 -16.08 -21.90
CA SER A 1021 -28.69 -17.42 -21.97
C SER A 1021 -28.91 -18.08 -23.32
N LEU A 1022 -30.13 -17.98 -23.86
CA LEU A 1022 -30.47 -18.57 -25.14
C LEU A 1022 -29.74 -17.85 -26.28
N LEU A 1023 -29.62 -16.52 -26.25
CA LEU A 1023 -28.79 -15.78 -27.18
C LEU A 1023 -27.35 -16.30 -27.16
N LYS A 1024 -26.74 -16.39 -25.97
CA LYS A 1024 -25.38 -16.90 -25.80
C LYS A 1024 -25.20 -18.31 -26.34
N LEU A 1025 -26.13 -19.22 -26.03
CA LEU A 1025 -26.09 -20.61 -26.50
C LEU A 1025 -26.29 -20.69 -28.02
N MET A 1026 -27.21 -19.90 -28.59
CA MET A 1026 -27.50 -19.89 -30.03
C MET A 1026 -26.45 -19.13 -30.86
N SER A 1027 -25.55 -18.38 -30.22
CA SER A 1027 -24.42 -17.67 -30.84
C SER A 1027 -23.07 -18.16 -30.29
N TYR A 1028 -22.93 -19.47 -30.09
CA TYR A 1028 -21.69 -20.04 -29.58
C TYR A 1028 -20.50 -19.73 -30.52
N LYS A 1029 -19.35 -19.40 -29.93
CA LYS A 1029 -18.16 -18.94 -30.65
C LYS A 1029 -17.40 -20.09 -31.28
N ASP A 1030 -17.86 -20.52 -32.43
CA ASP A 1030 -17.16 -21.45 -33.32
C ASP A 1030 -16.18 -20.74 -34.25
N GLU A 1031 -15.46 -21.52 -35.04
CA GLU A 1031 -14.42 -21.06 -35.94
C GLU A 1031 -14.96 -20.03 -36.95
N TYR A 1032 -16.20 -20.22 -37.43
CA TYR A 1032 -16.88 -19.31 -38.34
C TYR A 1032 -17.23 -17.98 -37.66
N GLU A 1033 -17.78 -18.03 -36.44
CA GLU A 1033 -18.16 -16.84 -35.68
C GLU A 1033 -16.94 -16.05 -35.18
N VAL A 1034 -15.92 -16.72 -34.65
CA VAL A 1034 -14.67 -16.06 -34.28
C VAL A 1034 -14.06 -15.36 -35.50
N ALA A 1035 -14.07 -16.03 -36.66
CA ALA A 1035 -13.59 -15.43 -37.90
C ALA A 1035 -14.42 -14.20 -38.32
N ARG A 1036 -15.75 -14.25 -38.18
CA ARG A 1036 -16.64 -13.10 -38.43
C ARG A 1036 -16.33 -11.93 -37.50
N LEU A 1037 -16.20 -12.18 -36.19
CA LEU A 1037 -15.91 -11.16 -35.17
C LEU A 1037 -14.52 -10.50 -35.30
N TYR A 1038 -13.61 -11.10 -36.06
CA TYR A 1038 -12.34 -10.47 -36.44
C TYR A 1038 -12.39 -9.73 -37.77
N THR A 1039 -13.37 -10.02 -38.64
CA THR A 1039 -13.38 -9.54 -40.03
C THR A 1039 -14.61 -8.73 -40.42
N ASP A 1040 -15.55 -8.51 -39.50
CA ASP A 1040 -16.76 -7.66 -39.67
C ASP A 1040 -16.47 -6.15 -39.67
N GLY A 1041 -15.21 -5.75 -39.46
CA GLY A 1041 -14.75 -4.36 -39.47
C GLY A 1041 -14.66 -3.73 -38.08
N ALA A 1042 -15.50 -4.13 -37.13
CA ALA A 1042 -15.54 -3.54 -35.78
C ALA A 1042 -14.22 -3.75 -35.02
N PHE A 1043 -13.60 -4.93 -35.18
CA PHE A 1043 -12.29 -5.22 -34.61
C PHE A 1043 -11.19 -4.25 -35.09
N LEU A 1044 -11.07 -4.04 -36.40
CA LEU A 1044 -10.06 -3.14 -36.96
C LEU A 1044 -10.34 -1.68 -36.61
N GLN A 1045 -11.61 -1.28 -36.55
CA GLN A 1045 -12.01 0.04 -36.09
C GLN A 1045 -11.52 0.31 -34.66
N LYS A 1046 -11.86 -0.57 -33.71
CA LYS A 1046 -11.41 -0.45 -32.30
C LYS A 1046 -9.89 -0.45 -32.17
N LEU A 1047 -9.22 -1.26 -32.98
CA LEU A 1047 -7.76 -1.30 -32.99
C LEU A 1047 -7.15 0.02 -33.46
N ASN A 1048 -7.71 0.62 -34.52
CA ASN A 1048 -7.28 1.92 -35.04
C ASN A 1048 -7.70 3.10 -34.14
N GLU A 1049 -8.75 2.95 -33.33
CA GLU A 1049 -9.12 3.91 -32.29
C GLU A 1049 -8.09 3.92 -31.15
N GLN A 1050 -7.57 2.75 -30.77
CA GLN A 1050 -6.61 2.62 -29.66
C GLN A 1050 -5.15 2.80 -30.07
N PHE A 1051 -4.77 2.37 -31.28
CA PHE A 1051 -3.38 2.37 -31.75
C PHE A 1051 -3.20 3.18 -33.03
N GLU A 1052 -2.03 3.80 -33.16
CA GLU A 1052 -1.59 4.53 -34.36
C GLU A 1052 -0.27 3.95 -34.90
N GLY A 1053 -0.01 4.21 -36.19
CA GLY A 1053 1.16 3.73 -36.91
C GLY A 1053 0.91 2.45 -37.72
N GLU A 1054 1.98 1.87 -38.27
CA GLU A 1054 1.91 0.62 -39.03
C GLU A 1054 1.77 -0.59 -38.09
N LEU A 1055 0.55 -1.14 -38.00
CA LEU A 1055 0.22 -2.23 -37.08
C LEU A 1055 0.54 -3.60 -37.71
N LYS A 1056 1.45 -4.35 -37.08
CA LYS A 1056 1.64 -5.79 -37.38
C LYS A 1056 0.92 -6.63 -36.33
N LEU A 1057 0.02 -7.51 -36.80
CA LEU A 1057 -0.84 -8.32 -35.93
C LEU A 1057 -0.36 -9.77 -35.83
N GLU A 1058 -0.40 -10.30 -34.60
CA GLU A 1058 -0.14 -11.69 -34.27
C GLU A 1058 -1.33 -12.27 -33.49
N PHE A 1059 -1.99 -13.29 -34.01
CA PHE A 1059 -3.12 -13.94 -33.35
C PHE A 1059 -2.65 -15.07 -32.44
N HIS A 1060 -3.13 -15.09 -31.20
CA HIS A 1060 -2.83 -16.13 -30.23
C HIS A 1060 -4.01 -17.10 -30.12
N MET A 1061 -3.94 -18.23 -30.83
CA MET A 1061 -5.06 -19.18 -30.99
C MET A 1061 -4.59 -20.64 -30.88
N ALA A 1062 -5.51 -21.57 -30.62
CA ALA A 1062 -5.25 -23.01 -30.66
C ALA A 1062 -6.21 -23.69 -31.65
N PRO A 1063 -5.94 -23.67 -32.97
CA PRO A 1063 -6.80 -24.28 -33.96
C PRO A 1063 -6.93 -25.79 -33.71
N PRO A 1064 -8.15 -26.38 -33.64
CA PRO A 1064 -8.35 -27.78 -33.21
C PRO A 1064 -7.59 -28.84 -34.02
N VAL A 1065 -7.32 -28.57 -35.30
CA VAL A 1065 -6.61 -29.50 -36.19
C VAL A 1065 -5.09 -29.46 -35.99
N LEU A 1066 -4.55 -28.33 -35.51
CA LEU A 1066 -3.11 -28.07 -35.38
C LEU A 1066 -2.60 -28.18 -33.94
N SER A 1067 -3.44 -27.81 -32.96
CA SER A 1067 -3.09 -27.78 -31.55
C SER A 1067 -3.65 -29.00 -30.82
N ARG A 1068 -2.92 -30.13 -30.84
CA ARG A 1068 -3.25 -31.33 -30.04
C ARG A 1068 -2.48 -31.30 -28.71
N GLY A 1069 -3.13 -31.72 -27.63
CA GLY A 1069 -2.47 -31.92 -26.34
C GLY A 1069 -1.49 -33.09 -26.40
N ALA A 1070 -0.37 -32.98 -25.67
CA ALA A 1070 0.63 -34.04 -25.54
C ALA A 1070 0.72 -34.48 -24.07
N HIS A 1071 0.86 -35.79 -23.82
CA HIS A 1071 1.11 -36.36 -22.49
C HIS A 1071 0.15 -35.88 -21.38
N GLY A 1072 -1.15 -35.78 -21.68
CA GLY A 1072 -2.16 -35.35 -20.69
C GLY A 1072 -2.19 -33.85 -20.38
N LYS A 1073 -1.36 -33.02 -21.05
CA LYS A 1073 -1.41 -31.56 -20.93
C LYS A 1073 -2.47 -30.96 -21.87
N ALA A 1074 -3.10 -29.87 -21.44
CA ALA A 1074 -4.04 -29.12 -22.25
C ALA A 1074 -3.35 -28.57 -23.54
N PRO A 1075 -4.10 -28.39 -24.65
CA PRO A 1075 -3.55 -27.84 -25.88
C PRO A 1075 -2.94 -26.45 -25.69
N ALA A 1076 -1.77 -26.20 -26.28
CA ALA A 1076 -1.11 -24.90 -26.21
C ALA A 1076 -1.55 -23.99 -27.37
N LYS A 1077 -1.67 -22.69 -27.10
CA LYS A 1077 -1.88 -21.68 -28.14
C LYS A 1077 -0.60 -21.46 -28.94
N ILE A 1078 -0.76 -21.34 -30.25
CA ILE A 1078 0.29 -20.96 -31.20
C ILE A 1078 0.14 -19.48 -31.57
N ARG A 1079 1.24 -18.88 -32.06
CA ARG A 1079 1.26 -17.54 -32.63
C ARG A 1079 1.10 -17.65 -34.15
N ILE A 1080 0.14 -16.92 -34.70
CA ILE A 1080 -0.15 -16.92 -36.13
C ILE A 1080 -0.06 -15.49 -36.67
N GLY A 1081 0.65 -15.29 -37.77
CA GLY A 1081 0.86 -13.95 -38.34
C GLY A 1081 -0.39 -13.31 -38.95
N SER A 1082 -0.22 -12.09 -39.46
CA SER A 1082 -1.29 -11.26 -40.02
C SER A 1082 -2.05 -11.88 -41.20
N TRP A 1083 -1.46 -12.86 -41.90
CA TRP A 1083 -2.12 -13.63 -42.97
C TRP A 1083 -3.39 -14.36 -42.50
N MET A 1084 -3.56 -14.56 -41.18
CA MET A 1084 -4.77 -15.17 -40.64
C MET A 1084 -6.01 -14.29 -40.85
N LEU A 1085 -5.89 -12.96 -40.96
CA LEU A 1085 -7.05 -12.08 -41.24
C LEU A 1085 -7.75 -12.39 -42.57
N PRO A 1086 -7.06 -12.40 -43.72
CA PRO A 1086 -7.72 -12.77 -44.98
C PRO A 1086 -8.22 -14.22 -44.95
N ALA A 1087 -7.54 -15.15 -44.28
CA ALA A 1087 -8.03 -16.52 -44.11
C ALA A 1087 -9.34 -16.57 -43.29
N MET A 1088 -9.43 -15.82 -42.18
CA MET A 1088 -10.65 -15.67 -41.39
C MET A 1088 -11.77 -15.03 -42.21
N ARG A 1089 -11.47 -14.07 -43.11
CA ARG A 1089 -12.49 -13.46 -43.97
C ARG A 1089 -13.17 -14.49 -44.88
N TRP A 1090 -12.39 -15.41 -45.44
CA TRP A 1090 -12.94 -16.54 -46.20
C TRP A 1090 -13.71 -17.51 -45.30
N LEU A 1091 -13.14 -17.85 -44.14
CA LEU A 1091 -13.77 -18.76 -43.18
C LEU A 1091 -15.13 -18.23 -42.69
N ALA A 1092 -15.28 -16.92 -42.45
CA ALA A 1092 -16.53 -16.31 -42.01
C ALA A 1092 -17.71 -16.54 -42.98
N HIS A 1093 -17.45 -16.64 -44.30
CA HIS A 1093 -18.48 -16.96 -45.30
C HIS A 1093 -18.93 -18.43 -45.21
N GLY A 1094 -18.10 -19.29 -44.60
CA GLY A 1094 -18.38 -20.70 -44.34
C GLY A 1094 -19.48 -20.94 -43.30
N LYS A 1095 -20.09 -19.90 -42.70
CA LYS A 1095 -21.21 -20.05 -41.75
C LYS A 1095 -22.38 -20.90 -42.27
N ARG A 1096 -22.58 -20.95 -43.60
CA ARG A 1096 -23.61 -21.80 -44.24
C ARG A 1096 -23.33 -23.30 -44.11
N LEU A 1097 -22.08 -23.69 -43.84
CA LEU A 1097 -21.69 -25.07 -43.63
C LEU A 1097 -22.04 -25.55 -42.22
N ARG A 1098 -22.25 -24.65 -41.26
CA ARG A 1098 -22.53 -24.98 -39.85
C ARG A 1098 -23.68 -25.97 -39.73
N GLY A 1099 -23.43 -27.09 -39.05
CA GLY A 1099 -24.43 -28.15 -38.84
C GLY A 1099 -24.72 -29.03 -40.06
N THR A 1100 -24.10 -28.79 -41.21
CA THR A 1100 -24.19 -29.68 -42.39
C THR A 1100 -23.15 -30.81 -42.33
N ALA A 1101 -23.26 -31.81 -43.23
CA ALA A 1101 -22.26 -32.88 -43.33
C ALA A 1101 -20.84 -32.38 -43.67
N PHE A 1102 -20.74 -31.18 -44.27
CA PHE A 1102 -19.49 -30.51 -44.64
C PHE A 1102 -18.90 -29.63 -43.53
N ASP A 1103 -19.54 -29.56 -42.36
CA ASP A 1103 -19.00 -28.91 -41.17
C ASP A 1103 -17.90 -29.77 -40.53
N ILE A 1104 -16.66 -29.57 -40.95
CA ILE A 1104 -15.52 -30.33 -40.41
C ILE A 1104 -15.25 -30.00 -38.92
N PHE A 1105 -15.51 -28.76 -38.49
CA PHE A 1105 -15.28 -28.31 -37.11
C PHE A 1105 -16.41 -28.76 -36.19
N GLY A 1106 -17.62 -28.84 -36.72
CA GLY A 1106 -18.82 -29.35 -36.04
C GLY A 1106 -18.71 -30.80 -35.58
N ARG A 1107 -17.70 -31.57 -36.01
CA ARG A 1107 -17.48 -32.95 -35.57
C ARG A 1107 -16.75 -33.06 -34.23
N THR A 1108 -16.17 -31.98 -33.72
CA THR A 1108 -15.48 -31.98 -32.42
C THR A 1108 -16.46 -32.17 -31.26
N ALA A 1109 -15.98 -32.73 -30.14
CA ALA A 1109 -16.80 -32.96 -28.95
C ALA A 1109 -17.40 -31.66 -28.39
N GLU A 1110 -16.62 -30.57 -28.36
CA GLU A 1110 -17.10 -29.25 -27.90
C GLU A 1110 -18.27 -28.74 -28.75
N ARG A 1111 -18.19 -28.81 -30.09
CA ARG A 1111 -19.28 -28.34 -30.96
C ARG A 1111 -20.53 -29.21 -30.88
N ARG A 1112 -20.38 -30.52 -30.67
CA ARG A 1112 -21.53 -31.42 -30.43
C ARG A 1112 -22.24 -31.06 -29.13
N MET A 1113 -21.47 -30.86 -28.06
CA MET A 1113 -21.98 -30.42 -26.75
C MET A 1113 -22.72 -29.07 -26.84
N GLU A 1114 -22.18 -28.08 -27.56
CA GLU A 1114 -22.84 -26.77 -27.73
C GLU A 1114 -24.20 -26.87 -28.43
N ARG A 1115 -24.31 -27.69 -29.48
CA ARG A 1115 -25.60 -27.90 -30.17
C ARG A 1115 -26.60 -28.66 -29.33
N GLU A 1116 -26.15 -29.66 -28.57
CA GLU A 1116 -26.99 -30.40 -27.63
C GLU A 1116 -27.48 -29.48 -26.50
N LEU A 1117 -26.62 -28.60 -25.98
CA LEU A 1117 -26.95 -27.60 -24.98
C LEU A 1117 -28.09 -26.67 -25.40
N ILE A 1118 -28.13 -26.24 -26.66
CA ILE A 1118 -29.23 -25.41 -27.17
C ILE A 1118 -30.56 -26.17 -27.07
N SER A 1119 -30.61 -27.40 -27.60
CA SER A 1119 -31.84 -28.20 -27.60
C SER A 1119 -32.27 -28.58 -26.18
N HIS A 1120 -31.32 -28.93 -25.32
CA HIS A 1120 -31.57 -29.25 -23.92
C HIS A 1120 -32.11 -28.05 -23.15
N PHE A 1121 -31.47 -26.88 -23.30
CA PHE A 1121 -31.89 -25.65 -22.60
C PHE A 1121 -33.24 -25.15 -23.11
N ASP A 1122 -33.49 -25.20 -24.42
CA ASP A 1122 -34.79 -24.84 -25.02
C ASP A 1122 -35.92 -25.73 -24.46
N GLY A 1123 -35.68 -27.05 -24.37
CA GLY A 1123 -36.61 -27.99 -23.73
C GLY A 1123 -36.77 -27.76 -22.22
N LEU A 1124 -35.70 -27.37 -21.52
CA LEU A 1124 -35.74 -27.04 -20.09
C LEU A 1124 -36.58 -25.78 -19.83
N LEU A 1125 -36.40 -24.73 -20.65
CA LEU A 1125 -37.20 -23.51 -20.59
C LEU A 1125 -38.69 -23.80 -20.79
N GLU A 1126 -39.03 -24.65 -21.76
CA GLU A 1126 -40.40 -25.07 -22.04
C GLU A 1126 -41.00 -25.88 -20.87
N ALA A 1127 -40.24 -26.83 -20.31
CA ALA A 1127 -40.67 -27.60 -19.15
C ALA A 1127 -40.89 -26.70 -17.91
N MET A 1128 -39.99 -25.77 -17.63
CA MET A 1128 -40.12 -24.83 -16.52
C MET A 1128 -41.28 -23.85 -16.72
N ALA A 1129 -41.53 -23.39 -17.95
CA ALA A 1129 -42.67 -22.51 -18.25
C ALA A 1129 -44.02 -23.15 -17.90
N GLY A 1130 -44.14 -24.48 -18.06
CA GLY A 1130 -45.33 -25.24 -17.66
C GLY A 1130 -45.59 -25.25 -16.15
N GLU A 1131 -44.53 -25.24 -15.34
CA GLU A 1131 -44.59 -25.33 -13.87
C GLU A 1131 -44.30 -23.98 -13.16
N LEU A 1132 -44.16 -22.90 -13.93
CA LEU A 1132 -43.80 -21.57 -13.42
C LEU A 1132 -44.95 -20.98 -12.57
N SER A 1133 -44.59 -20.48 -11.39
CA SER A 1133 -45.47 -19.85 -10.41
C SER A 1133 -44.74 -18.70 -9.71
N ALA A 1134 -45.45 -17.81 -9.02
CA ALA A 1134 -44.82 -16.72 -8.26
C ALA A 1134 -43.82 -17.24 -7.19
N GLY A 1135 -44.11 -18.38 -6.56
CA GLY A 1135 -43.27 -18.97 -5.51
C GLY A 1135 -41.96 -19.61 -6.00
N ASN A 1136 -41.86 -19.96 -7.29
CA ASN A 1136 -40.65 -20.57 -7.88
C ASN A 1136 -39.99 -19.72 -8.97
N GLN A 1137 -40.54 -18.54 -9.28
CA GLN A 1137 -40.04 -17.61 -10.31
C GLN A 1137 -38.57 -17.24 -10.10
N ALA A 1138 -38.16 -16.90 -8.88
CA ALA A 1138 -36.77 -16.56 -8.56
C ALA A 1138 -35.81 -17.74 -8.82
N THR A 1139 -36.22 -18.97 -8.47
CA THR A 1139 -35.44 -20.18 -8.75
C THR A 1139 -35.38 -20.46 -10.24
N ALA A 1140 -36.49 -20.31 -10.97
CA ALA A 1140 -36.53 -20.44 -12.43
C ALA A 1140 -35.58 -19.44 -13.10
N ALA A 1141 -35.58 -18.19 -12.66
CA ALA A 1141 -34.70 -17.15 -13.17
C ALA A 1141 -33.22 -17.48 -12.94
N ARG A 1142 -32.87 -18.08 -11.79
CA ARG A 1142 -31.50 -18.57 -11.51
C ARG A 1142 -31.11 -19.73 -12.42
N ILE A 1143 -32.00 -20.69 -12.66
CA ILE A 1143 -31.76 -21.79 -13.61
C ILE A 1143 -31.57 -21.23 -15.02
N ALA A 1144 -32.44 -20.31 -15.44
CA ALA A 1144 -32.36 -19.66 -16.74
C ALA A 1144 -31.07 -18.84 -16.92
N ALA A 1145 -30.46 -18.32 -15.85
CA ALA A 1145 -29.18 -17.62 -15.90
C ALA A 1145 -27.96 -18.55 -15.99
N LEU A 1146 -28.11 -19.83 -15.64
CA LEU A 1146 -26.99 -20.76 -15.48
C LEU A 1146 -26.11 -20.90 -16.73
N PRO A 1147 -26.65 -20.96 -17.98
CA PRO A 1147 -25.79 -21.01 -19.17
C PRO A 1147 -24.84 -19.80 -19.32
N LEU A 1148 -25.12 -18.65 -18.68
CA LEU A 1148 -24.22 -17.51 -18.67
C LEU A 1148 -22.89 -17.81 -17.96
N SER A 1149 -22.87 -18.76 -17.02
CA SER A 1149 -21.65 -19.19 -16.32
C SER A 1149 -20.73 -20.07 -17.19
N ILE A 1150 -21.26 -20.76 -18.20
CA ILE A 1150 -20.52 -21.64 -19.14
C ILE A 1150 -19.67 -20.78 -20.09
N ARG A 1151 -18.51 -20.32 -19.62
CA ARG A 1151 -17.63 -19.38 -20.34
C ARG A 1151 -16.32 -20.05 -20.74
N GLY A 1152 -15.66 -19.51 -21.76
CA GLY A 1152 -14.30 -19.90 -22.15
C GLY A 1152 -14.28 -20.74 -23.42
N PHE A 1153 -13.19 -21.49 -23.61
CA PHE A 1153 -12.96 -22.31 -24.80
C PHE A 1153 -12.31 -23.63 -24.41
N GLY A 1154 -12.55 -24.70 -25.17
CA GLY A 1154 -11.93 -26.02 -24.95
C GLY A 1154 -12.09 -26.51 -23.51
N HIS A 1155 -10.98 -26.88 -22.87
CA HIS A 1155 -10.97 -27.41 -21.50
C HIS A 1155 -11.51 -26.42 -20.44
N VAL A 1156 -11.35 -25.11 -20.64
CA VAL A 1156 -11.91 -24.09 -19.74
C VAL A 1156 -13.43 -24.07 -19.81
N LYS A 1157 -14.00 -24.19 -21.02
CA LYS A 1157 -15.45 -24.27 -21.20
C LYS A 1157 -16.01 -25.56 -20.62
N LEU A 1158 -15.32 -26.68 -20.85
CA LEU A 1158 -15.75 -27.98 -20.34
C LEU A 1158 -15.83 -27.99 -18.80
N ALA A 1159 -14.81 -27.47 -18.12
CA ALA A 1159 -14.83 -27.34 -16.65
C ALA A 1159 -16.01 -26.48 -16.16
N ASN A 1160 -16.26 -25.34 -16.82
CA ASN A 1160 -17.39 -24.47 -16.48
C ASN A 1160 -18.75 -25.12 -16.81
N PHE A 1161 -18.82 -25.95 -17.85
CA PHE A 1161 -20.02 -26.73 -18.19
C PHE A 1161 -20.32 -27.79 -17.13
N GLU A 1162 -19.32 -28.55 -16.68
CA GLU A 1162 -19.49 -29.54 -15.61
C GLU A 1162 -19.92 -28.88 -14.29
N ALA A 1163 -19.31 -27.75 -13.94
CA ALA A 1163 -19.71 -26.95 -12.78
C ALA A 1163 -21.15 -26.44 -12.90
N ALA A 1164 -21.54 -25.95 -14.07
CA ALA A 1164 -22.91 -25.52 -14.35
C ALA A 1164 -23.90 -26.69 -14.24
N LYS A 1165 -23.57 -27.88 -14.76
CA LYS A 1165 -24.45 -29.07 -14.69
C LYS A 1165 -24.70 -29.53 -13.25
N MET A 1166 -23.68 -29.49 -12.38
CA MET A 1166 -23.89 -29.77 -10.96
C MET A 1166 -24.86 -28.75 -10.33
N GLN A 1167 -24.65 -27.45 -10.55
CA GLN A 1167 -25.56 -26.41 -10.06
C GLN A 1167 -26.98 -26.54 -10.64
N GLU A 1168 -27.09 -26.95 -11.90
CA GLU A 1168 -28.38 -27.18 -12.58
C GLU A 1168 -29.19 -28.24 -11.84
N SER A 1169 -28.58 -29.39 -11.52
CA SER A 1169 -29.24 -30.48 -10.81
C SER A 1169 -29.72 -30.06 -9.40
N GLU A 1170 -28.93 -29.26 -8.69
CA GLU A 1170 -29.31 -28.74 -7.38
C GLU A 1170 -30.47 -27.74 -7.48
N LEU A 1171 -30.41 -26.80 -8.43
CA LEU A 1171 -31.45 -25.80 -8.63
C LEU A 1171 -32.76 -26.43 -9.16
N LEU A 1172 -32.68 -27.42 -10.04
CA LEU A 1172 -33.84 -28.15 -10.55
C LEU A 1172 -34.54 -28.94 -9.45
N HIS A 1173 -33.77 -29.59 -8.56
CA HIS A 1173 -34.34 -30.21 -7.36
C HIS A 1173 -35.08 -29.19 -6.48
N ARG A 1174 -34.54 -27.97 -6.31
CA ARG A 1174 -35.24 -26.89 -5.57
C ARG A 1174 -36.47 -26.36 -6.30
N PHE A 1175 -36.45 -26.35 -7.64
CA PHE A 1175 -37.56 -25.86 -8.47
C PHE A 1175 -38.76 -26.81 -8.46
N ALA A 1176 -38.52 -28.11 -8.64
CA ALA A 1176 -39.55 -29.14 -8.61
C ALA A 1176 -39.02 -30.44 -7.96
N PRO A 1177 -39.01 -30.53 -6.61
CA PRO A 1177 -38.43 -31.67 -5.88
C PRO A 1177 -39.05 -33.03 -6.22
N ALA A 1178 -40.33 -33.05 -6.62
CA ALA A 1178 -41.05 -34.27 -6.99
C ALA A 1178 -40.64 -34.80 -8.36
N ARG A 1179 -40.11 -33.94 -9.25
CA ARG A 1179 -39.71 -34.29 -10.62
C ARG A 1179 -38.21 -34.55 -10.72
N TYR A 1180 -37.41 -33.78 -9.99
CA TYR A 1180 -35.95 -33.86 -10.02
C TYR A 1180 -35.42 -34.44 -8.70
N PRO A 1181 -34.77 -35.62 -8.72
CA PRO A 1181 -34.24 -36.23 -7.51
C PRO A 1181 -33.14 -35.37 -6.89
N LYS A 1182 -32.97 -35.50 -5.58
CA LYS A 1182 -31.88 -34.83 -4.87
C LYS A 1182 -30.55 -35.32 -5.43
N PRO A 1183 -29.65 -34.43 -5.89
CA PRO A 1183 -28.35 -34.86 -6.40
C PRO A 1183 -27.55 -35.56 -5.27
N GLU A 1184 -26.94 -36.69 -5.58
CA GLU A 1184 -25.97 -37.32 -4.67
C GLU A 1184 -24.83 -36.34 -4.44
N ARG A 1185 -24.57 -35.97 -3.18
CA ARG A 1185 -23.37 -35.21 -2.85
C ARG A 1185 -22.18 -36.11 -3.15
N ALA A 1186 -21.50 -35.86 -4.26
CA ALA A 1186 -20.14 -36.36 -4.44
C ALA A 1186 -19.34 -36.04 -3.16
N PRO A 1187 -18.48 -36.95 -2.65
CA PRO A 1187 -17.61 -36.61 -1.54
C PRO A 1187 -16.91 -35.30 -1.93
N SER A 1188 -16.93 -34.32 -1.02
CA SER A 1188 -16.31 -33.03 -1.25
C SER A 1188 -14.83 -33.23 -1.55
N ALA A 1189 -14.47 -33.39 -2.82
CA ALA A 1189 -13.16 -33.04 -3.31
C ALA A 1189 -13.08 -31.53 -3.02
N GLY A 1190 -12.22 -31.16 -2.06
CA GLY A 1190 -12.19 -29.82 -1.51
C GLY A 1190 -12.18 -28.72 -2.57
N GLN A 1191 -12.63 -27.54 -2.20
CA GLN A 1191 -12.37 -26.34 -2.99
C GLN A 1191 -10.85 -26.20 -3.15
N ILE A 1192 -10.36 -26.40 -4.37
CA ILE A 1192 -9.10 -25.76 -4.76
C ILE A 1192 -9.51 -24.44 -5.39
N ARG A 1193 -9.10 -23.32 -4.77
CA ARG A 1193 -9.03 -22.02 -5.46
C ARG A 1193 -10.36 -21.45 -5.98
N GLY A 1194 -11.48 -21.70 -5.31
CA GLY A 1194 -12.77 -21.07 -5.69
C GLY A 1194 -13.36 -21.53 -7.02
N ILE A 1195 -12.85 -22.62 -7.61
CA ILE A 1195 -13.43 -23.28 -8.78
C ILE A 1195 -13.88 -24.66 -8.31
N ALA A 1196 -15.15 -25.02 -8.57
CA ALA A 1196 -15.62 -26.38 -8.36
C ALA A 1196 -14.93 -27.30 -9.38
N ILE A 1197 -14.06 -28.20 -8.92
CA ILE A 1197 -13.50 -29.27 -9.75
C ILE A 1197 -14.45 -30.46 -9.61
N VAL A 1198 -15.09 -30.85 -10.71
CA VAL A 1198 -15.70 -32.18 -10.80
C VAL A 1198 -14.55 -33.13 -11.07
N ALA A 1199 -14.37 -34.14 -10.22
CA ALA A 1199 -13.53 -35.27 -10.57
C ALA A 1199 -14.23 -35.95 -11.76
N GLY A 1200 -13.74 -35.71 -12.97
CA GLY A 1200 -14.20 -36.44 -14.14
C GLY A 1200 -14.07 -37.94 -13.87
N ALA A 1201 -15.19 -38.66 -13.93
CA ALA A 1201 -15.14 -40.10 -14.08
C ALA A 1201 -14.39 -40.39 -15.39
N ARG A 1202 -13.41 -41.30 -15.31
CA ARG A 1202 -12.47 -41.66 -16.37
C ARG A 1202 -13.09 -41.89 -17.74
#